data_AF-A0A453J151-F1
#
_entry.id   AF-A0A453J151-F1
#
_cell.length_a   1.000
_cell.length_b   1.000
_cell.length_c   1.000
_cell.angle_alpha   90.00
_cell.angle_beta   90.00
_cell.angle_gamma   90.00
#
_symmetry.space_group_name_H-M   'P 1'
#
loop_
_entity.id
_entity.type
_entity.pdbx_description
1 polymer ?
#
loop_
_entity_poly.entity_id
_entity_poly.type
_entity_poly.pdbx_seq_one_letter_code
_entity_poly.pdbx_strand_id
1 'polypeptide(L)'
;MRADADFFCQPLKPVDERNEGTIKADKQKGKVNFVELRSFWHIFRSFDRMWSFFILALQIMIILAWSEGGSLGNIFDPLVFKEILSIFITSSILNLGKATLDIIFNWRARRTMEFMVKLRYVLKFILAAMWVVLLSVTYAYTWEKPTGIIRTIKNWFGNGPDQPSLFIIAVVVYLLPDMLAAVLFALPLLRRKLEGSDYKLMRLIMWWSQTRLFVGRGMHESAFSLFMYTMFWVALLLTKFVFSYYVEIKPLVEPTKDIMKFPINHFRWHEFFPRAKGNIGVVISLWAPVILVYFMDTQIWYTIFSTLVGGVYGAFQRLGEIRTLGMLRSRFDSIPLAVNDCLVPVETSDARRKKGLRSNFKNRFKEMTHEDKEKVAARFAQMWNEIVSSFREEDLIDNREKELLLVPYVADQGLRVTQWPPFLLASMVPIAVDMAKDSNGKDRDLKKRIENDYYFSCAIKECYASCKNIINDLVHGEQEKRVINTIFTEVEKCIAEDKVITDLNMQSLPDLYNKFVELVEFLKKNDEKDRVAVIKIFQDMLEVVTRDIMEDQLPSILESSHGGSYQRPEGMTAWDNEYQLFQPSGAIKFPLEVSTEAWKEKVNRLELLLTVKESAMDVPSNLEARRRLTFFTNSLFMDMPDAPKVRNTISFSALTPYYNEHVLFSIKDLEEENEDGVSTLFYLQKIYPDEWKNFQERIEEELKDNEELKEEALRQWASYRGQTLTRTELEA
;
A
#
# COMPACT_ATOMS: atom_id res chain seq x y z
N MET A 1 -9.69 -21.09 -22.65
CA MET A 1 -8.36 -21.53 -23.14
C MET A 1 -8.54 -22.82 -23.94
N ARG A 2 -7.71 -23.05 -24.96
CA ARG A 2 -7.77 -24.27 -25.79
C ARG A 2 -7.11 -25.44 -25.04
N ALA A 3 -7.86 -26.50 -24.78
CA ALA A 3 -7.40 -27.68 -24.02
C ALA A 3 -6.33 -28.50 -24.78
N ASP A 4 -6.18 -28.23 -26.07
CA ASP A 4 -5.24 -28.83 -27.03
C ASP A 4 -3.89 -28.08 -27.12
N ALA A 5 -3.66 -27.06 -26.29
CA ALA A 5 -2.38 -26.37 -26.26
C ALA A 5 -1.30 -27.27 -25.63
N ASP A 6 -0.18 -27.46 -26.35
CA ASP A 6 1.00 -28.27 -25.98
C ASP A 6 1.56 -27.99 -24.56
N PHE A 7 1.18 -26.86 -23.95
CA PHE A 7 1.55 -26.48 -22.58
C PHE A 7 0.87 -27.34 -21.50
N PHE A 8 -0.29 -27.94 -21.77
CA PHE A 8 -1.08 -28.72 -20.80
C PHE A 8 -0.88 -30.24 -20.90
N CYS A 9 -0.05 -30.70 -21.82
CA CYS A 9 0.23 -32.13 -21.98
C CYS A 9 1.24 -32.59 -20.92
N GLN A 10 0.79 -33.41 -19.96
CA GLN A 10 1.70 -34.14 -19.07
C GLN A 10 2.62 -35.05 -19.90
N PRO A 11 3.94 -35.06 -19.65
CA PRO A 11 4.82 -36.04 -20.27
C PRO A 11 4.41 -37.45 -19.81
N LEU A 12 4.08 -38.32 -20.78
CA LEU A 12 3.77 -39.72 -20.53
C LEU A 12 5.00 -40.46 -19.98
N LYS A 13 5.00 -40.69 -18.66
CA LYS A 13 5.82 -41.62 -17.84
C LYS A 13 7.36 -41.55 -17.96
N PRO A 14 8.11 -41.67 -16.85
CA PRO A 14 9.55 -41.80 -16.90
C PRO A 14 9.91 -43.17 -17.51
N VAL A 15 10.76 -43.18 -18.53
CA VAL A 15 11.29 -44.40 -19.15
C VAL A 15 12.37 -44.97 -18.25
N ASP A 16 12.24 -46.25 -17.90
CA ASP A 16 13.21 -47.03 -17.13
C ASP A 16 14.64 -46.89 -17.69
N GLU A 17 15.57 -46.54 -16.79
CA GLU A 17 17.02 -46.55 -17.01
C GLU A 17 17.52 -47.98 -17.12
N ARG A 18 17.39 -48.60 -18.31
CA ARG A 18 18.10 -49.84 -18.68
C ARG A 18 17.95 -50.06 -20.18
N ASN A 19 18.77 -49.36 -20.97
CA ASN A 19 19.27 -49.79 -22.28
C ASN A 19 20.12 -48.66 -22.90
N GLU A 20 21.39 -48.58 -22.49
CA GLU A 20 22.41 -47.87 -23.26
C GLU A 20 22.75 -48.67 -24.52
N GLY A 21 22.22 -48.23 -25.65
CA GLY A 21 22.53 -48.85 -26.94
C GLY A 21 21.81 -48.16 -28.09
N THR A 22 22.52 -47.27 -28.79
CA THR A 22 22.08 -46.65 -30.06
C THR A 22 20.78 -45.84 -30.02
N ILE A 23 20.79 -44.73 -29.29
CA ILE A 23 19.92 -43.59 -29.61
C ILE A 23 20.49 -42.97 -30.89
N LYS A 24 19.92 -43.36 -32.05
CA LYS A 24 19.92 -42.49 -33.24
C LYS A 24 19.50 -41.11 -32.77
N ALA A 25 20.16 -40.06 -33.25
CA ALA A 25 19.81 -38.65 -33.04
C ALA A 25 18.40 -38.35 -33.57
N ASP A 26 17.39 -38.95 -32.96
CA ASP A 26 16.00 -38.79 -33.27
C ASP A 26 15.59 -37.51 -32.56
N LYS A 27 15.37 -36.47 -33.38
CA LYS A 27 14.80 -35.17 -33.01
C LYS A 27 15.01 -34.81 -31.54
N GLN A 28 16.21 -34.34 -31.21
CA GLN A 28 16.32 -33.36 -30.14
C GLN A 28 15.38 -32.21 -30.54
N LYS A 29 14.14 -32.20 -29.99
CA LYS A 29 13.20 -31.09 -30.14
C LYS A 29 13.92 -29.89 -29.54
N GLY A 30 14.61 -29.14 -30.40
CA GLY A 30 15.32 -27.94 -29.98
C GLY A 30 14.33 -27.07 -29.22
N LYS A 31 14.74 -26.55 -28.04
CA LYS A 31 13.92 -25.70 -27.18
C LYS A 31 13.06 -24.77 -28.04
N VAL A 32 11.76 -25.04 -28.07
CA VAL A 32 10.89 -24.51 -29.13
C VAL A 32 10.67 -23.00 -28.97
N ASN A 33 10.80 -22.47 -27.76
CA ASN A 33 10.31 -21.11 -27.49
C ASN A 33 11.30 -20.13 -26.85
N PHE A 34 12.47 -20.55 -26.36
CA PHE A 34 13.46 -19.58 -25.84
C PHE A 34 14.87 -20.17 -25.81
N VAL A 35 15.78 -19.60 -26.60
CA VAL A 35 17.22 -19.81 -26.48
C VAL A 35 17.83 -18.45 -26.20
N GLU A 36 17.89 -18.09 -24.93
CA GLU A 36 18.58 -16.86 -24.52
C GLU A 36 20.08 -17.11 -24.58
N LEU A 37 20.75 -16.44 -25.53
CA LEU A 37 22.19 -16.34 -25.54
C LEU A 37 22.57 -15.23 -24.55
N ARG A 38 22.85 -15.61 -23.30
CA ARG A 38 23.33 -14.66 -22.28
C ARG A 38 24.64 -14.04 -22.74
N SER A 39 24.60 -12.75 -23.07
CA SER A 39 25.75 -11.96 -23.50
C SER A 39 25.51 -10.49 -23.14
N PHE A 40 26.58 -9.74 -22.83
CA PHE A 40 26.50 -8.30 -22.60
C PHE A 40 25.88 -7.55 -23.79
N TRP A 41 26.09 -8.03 -25.02
CA TRP A 41 25.48 -7.46 -26.24
C TRP A 41 23.95 -7.57 -26.26
N HIS A 42 23.37 -8.43 -25.42
CA HIS A 42 21.92 -8.55 -25.28
C HIS A 42 21.32 -7.28 -24.65
N ILE A 43 22.03 -6.64 -23.73
CA ILE A 43 21.62 -5.37 -23.11
C ILE A 43 21.58 -4.27 -24.18
N PHE A 44 22.63 -4.17 -25.00
CA PHE A 44 22.68 -3.21 -26.09
C PHE A 44 21.55 -3.42 -27.11
N ARG A 45 21.26 -4.68 -27.47
CA ARG A 45 20.14 -5.03 -28.35
C ARG A 45 18.78 -4.66 -27.73
N SER A 46 18.61 -4.88 -26.44
CA SER A 46 17.31 -4.70 -25.76
C SER A 46 16.97 -3.22 -25.55
N PHE A 47 17.99 -2.39 -25.31
CA PHE A 47 17.88 -0.96 -25.07
C PHE A 47 18.41 -0.12 -26.25
N ASP A 48 18.30 -0.62 -27.48
CA ASP A 48 18.91 -0.02 -28.67
C ASP A 48 18.50 1.45 -28.91
N ARG A 49 17.25 1.79 -28.60
CA ARG A 49 16.72 3.15 -28.76
C ARG A 49 17.36 4.13 -27.79
N MET A 50 17.60 3.69 -26.55
CA MET A 50 18.24 4.49 -25.52
C MET A 50 19.69 4.80 -25.92
N TRP A 51 20.45 3.77 -26.29
CA TRP A 51 21.83 3.94 -26.74
C TRP A 51 21.92 4.82 -27.98
N SER A 52 21.06 4.58 -28.97
CA SER A 52 21.03 5.41 -30.17
C SER A 52 20.72 6.85 -29.84
N PHE A 53 19.68 7.11 -29.04
CA PHE A 53 19.32 8.47 -28.65
C PHE A 53 20.48 9.22 -27.95
N PHE A 54 21.15 8.59 -26.99
CA PHE A 54 22.26 9.23 -26.26
C PHE A 54 23.50 9.44 -27.12
N ILE A 55 23.85 8.50 -28.01
CA ILE A 55 24.99 8.65 -28.93
C ILE A 55 24.73 9.79 -29.92
N LEU A 56 23.53 9.86 -30.49
CA LEU A 56 23.15 10.91 -31.42
C LEU A 56 23.10 12.29 -30.73
N ALA A 57 22.56 12.36 -29.51
CA ALA A 57 22.57 13.59 -28.71
C ALA A 57 24.01 14.04 -28.36
N LEU A 58 24.90 13.10 -28.02
CA LEU A 58 26.32 13.37 -27.78
C LEU A 58 26.98 13.97 -29.03
N GLN A 59 26.72 13.38 -30.19
CA GLN A 59 27.22 13.91 -31.47
C GLN A 59 26.73 15.33 -31.75
N ILE A 60 25.44 15.64 -31.50
CA ILE A 60 24.90 17.01 -31.60
C ILE A 60 25.71 17.98 -30.74
N MET A 61 25.89 17.64 -29.45
CA MET A 61 26.57 18.51 -28.50
C MET A 61 28.03 18.76 -28.88
N ILE A 62 28.73 17.73 -29.36
CA ILE A 62 30.12 17.86 -29.82
C ILE A 62 30.22 18.77 -31.04
N ILE A 63 29.36 18.59 -32.05
CA ILE A 63 29.32 19.44 -33.25
C ILE A 63 29.06 20.90 -32.86
N LEU A 64 28.06 21.14 -32.01
CA LEU A 64 27.70 22.48 -31.55
C LEU A 64 28.83 23.14 -30.74
N ALA A 65 29.48 22.39 -29.85
CA ALA A 65 30.60 22.91 -29.07
C ALA A 65 31.84 23.21 -29.93
N TRP A 66 31.99 22.55 -31.08
CA TRP A 66 33.12 22.77 -32.00
C TRP A 66 32.94 23.99 -32.91
N SER A 67 31.70 24.41 -33.16
CA SER A 67 31.36 25.61 -33.96
C SER A 67 31.87 26.92 -33.35
N GLU A 68 32.15 27.93 -34.17
CA GLU A 68 32.68 29.22 -33.71
C GLU A 68 31.63 29.95 -32.82
N GLY A 69 31.96 30.18 -31.54
CA GLY A 69 31.13 30.89 -30.57
C GLY A 69 30.42 30.02 -29.52
N GLY A 70 30.27 28.71 -29.75
CA GLY A 70 29.74 27.77 -28.74
C GLY A 70 28.38 28.16 -28.14
N SER A 71 27.55 28.88 -28.91
CA SER A 71 26.21 29.32 -28.54
C SER A 71 25.15 28.45 -29.21
N LEU A 72 24.09 28.09 -28.46
CA LEU A 72 22.97 27.28 -28.96
C LEU A 72 22.22 27.94 -30.14
N GLY A 73 22.36 29.25 -30.34
CA GLY A 73 21.75 29.98 -31.47
C GLY A 73 22.34 29.64 -32.84
N ASN A 74 23.56 29.07 -32.89
CA ASN A 74 24.25 28.74 -34.14
C ASN A 74 23.68 27.50 -34.85
N ILE A 75 22.66 26.84 -34.26
CA ILE A 75 21.94 25.71 -34.87
C ILE A 75 21.30 26.11 -36.21
N PHE A 76 20.93 27.39 -36.37
CA PHE A 76 20.29 27.90 -37.58
C PHE A 76 21.29 28.30 -38.68
N ASP A 77 22.59 28.24 -38.41
CA ASP A 77 23.61 28.50 -39.43
C ASP A 77 23.61 27.34 -40.45
N PRO A 78 23.49 27.61 -41.76
CA PRO A 78 23.37 26.57 -42.78
C PRO A 78 24.52 25.55 -42.78
N LEU A 79 25.73 25.99 -42.41
CA LEU A 79 26.92 25.13 -42.30
C LEU A 79 26.83 24.19 -41.10
N VAL A 80 26.52 24.71 -39.91
CA VAL A 80 26.38 23.93 -38.67
C VAL A 80 25.17 22.99 -38.77
N PHE A 81 24.06 23.47 -39.32
CA PHE A 81 22.87 22.64 -39.55
C PHE A 81 23.18 21.43 -40.44
N LYS A 82 23.96 21.64 -41.51
CA LYS A 82 24.40 20.54 -42.38
C LYS A 82 25.33 19.55 -41.66
N GLU A 83 26.22 20.02 -40.80
CA GLU A 83 27.05 19.15 -39.96
C GLU A 83 26.20 18.36 -38.97
N ILE A 84 25.18 18.97 -38.35
CA ILE A 84 24.21 18.27 -37.50
C ILE A 84 23.49 17.18 -38.29
N LEU A 85 23.09 17.41 -39.55
CA LEU A 85 22.45 16.36 -40.35
C LEU A 85 23.33 15.10 -40.56
N SER A 86 24.65 15.14 -40.31
CA SER A 86 25.52 13.96 -40.31
C SER A 86 25.12 12.89 -39.27
N ILE A 87 24.34 13.26 -38.25
CA ILE A 87 23.81 12.35 -37.23
C ILE A 87 22.99 11.22 -37.87
N PHE A 88 22.31 11.46 -38.99
CA PHE A 88 21.55 10.41 -39.69
C PHE A 88 22.44 9.32 -40.27
N ILE A 89 23.69 9.63 -40.61
CA ILE A 89 24.69 8.63 -40.99
C ILE A 89 24.98 7.74 -39.77
N THR A 90 25.25 8.33 -38.62
CA THR A 90 25.47 7.59 -37.36
C THR A 90 24.25 6.76 -36.97
N SER A 91 23.04 7.30 -37.09
CA SER A 91 21.78 6.57 -36.85
C SER A 91 21.65 5.36 -37.77
N SER A 92 21.99 5.50 -39.05
CA SER A 92 21.96 4.38 -40.00
C SER A 92 22.99 3.29 -39.66
N ILE A 93 24.18 3.66 -39.18
CA ILE A 93 25.22 2.73 -38.73
C ILE A 93 24.77 1.98 -37.48
N LEU A 94 24.16 2.67 -36.51
CA LEU A 94 23.61 2.05 -35.30
C LEU A 94 22.46 1.09 -35.64
N ASN A 95 21.59 1.46 -36.59
CA ASN A 95 20.53 0.57 -37.10
C ASN A 95 21.10 -0.66 -37.82
N LEU A 96 22.21 -0.53 -38.55
CA LEU A 96 22.93 -1.66 -39.12
C LEU A 96 23.50 -2.57 -38.03
N GLY A 97 24.12 -1.99 -36.99
CA GLY A 97 24.60 -2.72 -35.81
C GLY A 97 23.49 -3.45 -35.05
N LYS A 98 22.30 -2.86 -34.95
CA LYS A 98 21.13 -3.53 -34.40
C LYS A 98 20.72 -4.71 -35.28
N ALA A 99 20.64 -4.52 -36.60
CA ALA A 99 20.26 -5.59 -37.53
C ALA A 99 21.26 -6.77 -37.52
N THR A 100 22.55 -6.51 -37.34
CA THR A 100 23.57 -7.58 -37.18
C THR A 100 23.37 -8.33 -35.87
N LEU A 101 23.18 -7.65 -34.74
CA LEU A 101 22.89 -8.28 -33.45
C LEU A 101 21.59 -9.08 -33.51
N ASP A 102 20.59 -8.59 -34.23
CA ASP A 102 19.33 -9.31 -34.46
C ASP A 102 19.55 -10.67 -35.13
N ILE A 103 20.46 -10.74 -36.10
CA ILE A 103 20.82 -11.98 -36.80
C ILE A 103 21.66 -12.89 -35.91
N ILE A 104 22.67 -12.35 -35.20
CA ILE A 104 23.60 -13.11 -34.36
C ILE A 104 22.84 -13.83 -33.23
N PHE A 105 22.01 -13.11 -32.50
CA PHE A 105 21.28 -13.68 -31.35
C PHE A 105 20.19 -14.67 -31.77
N ASN A 106 19.58 -14.47 -32.95
CA ASN A 106 18.59 -15.39 -33.48
C ASN A 106 19.19 -16.53 -34.33
N TRP A 107 20.52 -16.59 -34.47
CA TRP A 107 21.19 -17.53 -35.36
C TRP A 107 20.89 -19.00 -35.00
N ARG A 108 20.94 -19.34 -33.71
CA ARG A 108 20.65 -20.70 -33.21
C ARG A 108 19.17 -21.08 -33.39
N ALA A 109 18.26 -20.10 -33.35
CA ALA A 109 16.83 -20.30 -33.53
C ALA A 109 16.39 -20.35 -35.02
N ARG A 110 17.32 -20.17 -35.97
CA ARG A 110 17.02 -20.21 -37.40
C ARG A 110 16.43 -21.55 -37.86
N ARG A 111 16.68 -22.66 -37.16
CA ARG A 111 16.14 -23.97 -37.55
C ARG A 111 14.65 -24.13 -37.22
N THR A 112 14.14 -23.42 -36.20
CA THR A 112 12.75 -23.51 -35.73
C THR A 112 11.85 -22.37 -36.24
N MET A 113 12.44 -21.27 -36.70
CA MET A 113 11.68 -20.12 -37.22
C MET A 113 11.01 -20.39 -38.58
N GLU A 114 9.84 -19.78 -38.80
CA GLU A 114 9.17 -19.72 -40.11
C GLU A 114 10.02 -18.97 -41.16
N PHE A 115 9.83 -19.30 -42.44
CA PHE A 115 10.55 -18.68 -43.55
C PHE A 115 10.37 -17.16 -43.63
N MET A 116 9.13 -16.67 -43.41
CA MET A 116 8.81 -15.24 -43.45
C MET A 116 9.56 -14.44 -42.38
N VAL A 117 9.83 -15.04 -41.23
CA VAL A 117 10.59 -14.41 -40.14
C VAL A 117 12.07 -14.31 -40.50
N LYS A 118 12.64 -15.35 -41.14
CA LYS A 118 14.04 -15.33 -41.63
C LYS A 118 14.23 -14.26 -42.69
N LEU A 119 13.32 -14.21 -43.67
CA LEU A 119 13.36 -13.22 -44.74
C LEU A 119 13.30 -11.80 -44.19
N ARG A 120 12.48 -11.56 -43.16
CA ARG A 120 12.38 -10.25 -42.50
C ARG A 120 13.70 -9.78 -41.89
N TYR A 121 14.43 -10.64 -41.19
CA TYR A 121 15.72 -10.26 -40.59
C TYR A 121 16.77 -9.92 -41.66
N VAL A 122 16.82 -10.71 -42.74
CA VAL A 122 17.74 -10.46 -43.87
C VAL A 122 17.37 -9.15 -44.59
N LEU A 123 16.09 -8.93 -44.88
CA LEU A 123 15.62 -7.71 -45.54
C LEU A 123 15.92 -6.46 -44.70
N LYS A 124 15.73 -6.54 -43.38
CA LYS A 124 16.09 -5.44 -42.45
C LYS A 124 17.58 -5.11 -42.51
N PHE A 125 18.44 -6.12 -42.54
CA PHE A 125 19.88 -5.93 -42.65
C PHE A 125 20.28 -5.28 -43.98
N ILE A 126 19.74 -5.78 -45.11
CA ILE A 126 19.99 -5.20 -46.44
C ILE A 126 19.53 -3.75 -46.48
N LEU A 127 18.31 -3.47 -46.00
CA LEU A 127 17.76 -2.11 -45.97
C LEU A 127 18.62 -1.16 -45.12
N ALA A 128 19.05 -1.60 -43.94
CA ALA A 128 19.94 -0.80 -43.08
C ALA A 128 21.28 -0.51 -43.77
N ALA A 129 21.89 -1.51 -44.42
CA ALA A 129 23.13 -1.35 -45.16
C ALA A 129 22.99 -0.39 -46.35
N MET A 130 21.87 -0.47 -47.09
CA MET A 130 21.56 0.45 -48.18
C MET A 130 21.48 1.90 -47.69
N TRP A 131 20.83 2.15 -46.54
CA TRP A 131 20.74 3.50 -45.98
C TRP A 131 22.09 4.07 -45.54
N VAL A 132 22.98 3.25 -44.96
CA VAL A 132 24.34 3.67 -44.60
C VAL A 132 25.10 4.15 -45.84
N VAL A 133 25.06 3.36 -46.93
CA VAL A 133 25.74 3.72 -48.18
C VAL A 133 25.10 4.96 -48.80
N LEU A 134 23.77 5.01 -48.89
CA LEU A 134 23.05 6.12 -49.52
C LEU A 134 23.29 7.44 -48.80
N LEU A 135 23.19 7.48 -47.46
CA LEU A 135 23.40 8.70 -46.68
C LEU A 135 24.88 9.14 -46.69
N SER A 136 25.82 8.19 -46.64
CA SER A 136 27.25 8.51 -46.69
C SER A 136 27.66 9.09 -48.05
N VAL A 137 27.17 8.50 -49.14
CA VAL A 137 27.47 8.93 -50.52
C VAL A 137 26.84 10.30 -50.80
N THR A 138 25.58 10.50 -50.41
CA THR A 138 24.90 11.79 -50.59
C THR A 138 25.51 12.89 -49.73
N TYR A 139 26.00 12.59 -48.52
CA TYR A 139 26.76 13.54 -47.71
C TYR A 139 28.10 13.90 -48.35
N ALA A 140 28.86 12.91 -48.81
CA ALA A 140 30.15 13.12 -49.47
C ALA A 140 30.05 13.94 -50.76
N TYR A 141 28.94 13.83 -51.50
CA TYR A 141 28.64 14.66 -52.68
C TYR A 141 28.61 16.16 -52.35
N THR A 142 28.27 16.51 -51.11
CA THR A 142 28.16 17.90 -50.65
C THR A 142 29.50 18.55 -50.25
N TRP A 143 30.64 17.84 -50.34
CA TRP A 143 31.96 18.42 -50.06
C TRP A 143 32.46 19.30 -51.23
N GLU A 144 33.01 20.46 -50.90
CA GLU A 144 33.55 21.41 -51.88
C GLU A 144 34.84 20.92 -52.56
N LYS A 145 35.63 20.05 -51.90
CA LYS A 145 36.87 19.44 -52.44
C LYS A 145 36.83 17.90 -52.36
N PRO A 146 36.24 17.19 -53.33
CA PRO A 146 36.18 15.73 -53.28
C PRO A 146 37.50 15.08 -53.73
N THR A 147 38.06 14.18 -52.90
CA THR A 147 39.23 13.36 -53.25
C THR A 147 38.83 12.00 -53.85
N GLY A 148 39.52 11.57 -54.91
CA GLY A 148 39.46 10.21 -55.47
C GLY A 148 38.07 9.74 -55.89
N ILE A 149 37.58 8.67 -55.25
CA ILE A 149 36.33 7.94 -55.57
C ILE A 149 35.10 8.85 -55.53
N ILE A 150 35.13 9.90 -54.71
CA ILE A 150 34.03 10.87 -54.54
C ILE A 150 33.86 11.71 -55.83
N ARG A 151 34.94 11.96 -56.58
CA ARG A 151 34.89 12.65 -57.88
C ARG A 151 34.21 11.81 -58.95
N THR A 152 34.43 10.50 -58.95
CA THR A 152 33.81 9.55 -59.88
C THR A 152 32.29 9.48 -59.69
N ILE A 153 31.84 9.51 -58.42
CA ILE A 153 30.41 9.51 -58.07
C ILE A 153 29.76 10.86 -58.41
N LYS A 154 30.46 11.98 -58.16
CA LYS A 154 29.99 13.33 -58.52
C LYS A 154 29.74 13.48 -60.03
N ASN A 155 30.57 12.84 -60.86
CA ASN A 155 30.40 12.82 -62.32
C ASN A 155 29.18 11.98 -62.78
N TRP A 156 28.74 10.98 -62.00
CA TRP A 156 27.65 10.08 -62.38
C TRP A 156 26.26 10.67 -62.12
N PHE A 157 26.15 11.62 -61.17
CA PHE A 157 24.89 12.23 -60.73
C PHE A 157 24.69 13.70 -61.17
N GLY A 158 25.60 14.25 -61.98
CA GLY A 158 25.46 15.58 -62.61
C GLY A 158 25.91 16.76 -61.75
N ASN A 159 26.23 17.89 -62.40
CA ASN A 159 26.69 19.14 -61.78
C ASN A 159 25.56 20.20 -61.85
N GLY A 160 24.80 20.38 -60.76
CA GLY A 160 23.83 21.46 -60.63
C GLY A 160 24.14 22.31 -59.38
N PRO A 161 24.49 23.61 -59.51
CA PRO A 161 24.89 24.44 -58.37
C PRO A 161 23.75 24.78 -57.39
N ASP A 162 22.48 24.63 -57.77
CA ASP A 162 21.33 25.16 -57.00
C ASP A 162 20.21 24.13 -56.73
N GLN A 163 20.51 22.84 -56.65
CA GLN A 163 19.52 21.86 -56.18
C GLN A 163 19.58 21.69 -54.65
N PRO A 164 18.43 21.64 -53.94
CA PRO A 164 18.41 21.33 -52.50
C PRO A 164 19.19 20.03 -52.31
N SER A 165 20.26 20.10 -51.49
CA SER A 165 21.26 19.03 -51.46
C SER A 165 20.58 17.66 -51.36
N LEU A 166 20.85 16.76 -52.31
CA LEU A 166 20.24 15.43 -52.39
C LEU A 166 20.26 14.68 -51.05
N PHE A 167 21.22 15.03 -50.20
CA PHE A 167 21.34 14.62 -48.81
C PHE A 167 20.14 14.99 -47.92
N ILE A 168 19.64 16.23 -47.95
CA ILE A 168 18.47 16.66 -47.15
C ILE A 168 17.23 15.87 -47.56
N ILE A 169 17.03 15.64 -48.86
CA ILE A 169 15.90 14.84 -49.36
C ILE A 169 16.05 13.38 -48.87
N ALA A 170 17.24 12.79 -48.98
CA ALA A 170 17.50 11.44 -48.50
C ALA A 170 17.26 11.30 -46.98
N VAL A 171 17.64 12.31 -46.20
CA VAL A 171 17.37 12.39 -44.75
C VAL A 171 15.87 12.46 -44.47
N VAL A 172 15.11 13.28 -45.18
CA VAL A 172 13.65 13.38 -44.99
C VAL A 172 12.97 12.05 -45.29
N VAL A 173 13.38 11.36 -46.36
CA VAL A 173 12.84 10.03 -46.68
C VAL A 173 13.21 9.00 -45.62
N TYR A 174 14.45 9.03 -45.12
CA TYR A 174 14.89 8.16 -44.04
C TYR A 174 14.09 8.37 -42.75
N LEU A 175 13.76 9.62 -42.42
CA LEU A 175 13.01 10.02 -41.22
C LEU A 175 11.50 9.81 -41.30
N LEU A 176 10.93 9.76 -42.51
CA LEU A 176 9.49 9.69 -42.74
C LEU A 176 8.77 8.60 -41.90
N PRO A 177 9.31 7.37 -41.76
CA PRO A 177 8.71 6.32 -40.94
C PRO A 177 8.62 6.69 -39.45
N ASP A 178 9.70 7.24 -38.92
CA ASP A 178 9.82 7.60 -37.50
C ASP A 178 8.99 8.86 -37.18
N MET A 179 8.94 9.83 -38.10
CA MET A 179 8.05 10.98 -37.98
C MET A 179 6.57 10.56 -37.97
N LEU A 180 6.18 9.62 -38.84
CA LEU A 180 4.83 9.07 -38.84
C LEU A 180 4.53 8.34 -37.51
N ALA A 181 5.49 7.58 -36.99
CA ALA A 181 5.35 6.93 -35.68
C ALA A 181 5.20 7.94 -34.53
N ALA A 182 5.96 9.02 -34.54
CA ALA A 182 5.89 10.08 -33.52
C ALA A 182 4.54 10.82 -33.56
N VAL A 183 4.04 11.15 -34.75
CA VAL A 183 2.71 11.76 -34.92
C VAL A 183 1.59 10.84 -34.43
N LEU A 184 1.66 9.55 -34.76
CA LEU A 184 0.70 8.56 -34.26
C LEU A 184 0.80 8.36 -32.74
N PHE A 185 1.99 8.50 -32.16
CA PHE A 185 2.17 8.45 -30.72
C PHE A 185 1.57 9.68 -30.02
N ALA A 186 1.76 10.88 -30.56
CA ALA A 186 1.21 12.13 -30.03
C ALA A 186 -0.33 12.19 -30.14
N LEU A 187 -0.93 11.46 -31.08
CA LEU A 187 -2.37 11.41 -31.33
C LEU A 187 -2.97 10.03 -31.00
N PRO A 188 -3.12 9.68 -29.71
CA PRO A 188 -3.57 8.35 -29.29
C PRO A 188 -4.97 8.01 -29.81
N LEU A 189 -5.85 8.99 -30.00
CA LEU A 189 -7.20 8.77 -30.56
C LEU A 189 -7.16 8.28 -32.01
N LEU A 190 -6.28 8.86 -32.84
CA LEU A 190 -6.07 8.39 -34.20
C LEU A 190 -5.45 7.00 -34.16
N ARG A 191 -4.37 6.83 -33.40
CA ARG A 191 -3.68 5.54 -33.28
C ARG A 191 -4.61 4.39 -32.86
N ARG A 192 -5.50 4.59 -31.89
CA ARG A 192 -6.49 3.56 -31.49
C ARG A 192 -7.45 3.20 -32.63
N LYS A 193 -7.94 4.19 -33.39
CA LYS A 193 -8.79 3.94 -34.57
C LYS A 193 -8.04 3.19 -35.68
N LEU A 194 -6.77 3.53 -35.91
CA LEU A 194 -5.93 2.88 -36.91
C LEU A 194 -5.56 1.45 -36.52
N GLU A 195 -5.25 1.20 -35.24
CA GLU A 195 -4.98 -0.14 -34.70
C GLU A 195 -6.21 -1.06 -34.69
N GLY A 196 -7.40 -0.48 -34.51
CA GLY A 196 -8.67 -1.21 -34.60
C GLY A 196 -9.17 -1.45 -36.03
N SER A 197 -8.51 -0.88 -37.05
CA SER A 197 -8.89 -1.05 -38.44
C SER A 197 -8.25 -2.28 -39.06
N ASP A 198 -9.07 -3.17 -39.63
CA ASP A 198 -8.60 -4.36 -40.33
C ASP A 198 -8.21 -4.13 -41.80
N TYR A 199 -8.18 -2.87 -42.25
CA TYR A 199 -7.85 -2.53 -43.62
C TYR A 199 -6.39 -2.86 -43.97
N LYS A 200 -6.16 -3.53 -45.12
CA LYS A 200 -4.82 -4.03 -45.52
C LYS A 200 -3.78 -2.91 -45.62
N LEU A 201 -4.14 -1.74 -46.15
CA LEU A 201 -3.25 -0.58 -46.24
C LEU A 201 -2.88 -0.06 -44.85
N MET A 202 -3.85 0.00 -43.95
CA MET A 202 -3.62 0.46 -42.57
C MET A 202 -2.68 -0.49 -41.84
N ARG A 203 -2.89 -1.79 -42.02
CA ARG A 203 -2.01 -2.84 -41.48
C ARG A 203 -0.58 -2.73 -42.02
N LEU A 204 -0.39 -2.30 -43.27
CA LEU A 204 0.92 -2.07 -43.88
C LEU A 204 1.60 -0.81 -43.32
N ILE A 205 0.86 0.30 -43.18
CA ILE A 205 1.35 1.54 -42.55
C ILE A 205 1.76 1.26 -41.10
N MET A 206 0.90 0.57 -40.34
CA MET A 206 1.19 0.18 -38.96
C MET A 206 2.32 -0.85 -38.87
N TRP A 207 2.45 -1.77 -39.82
CA TRP A 207 3.59 -2.70 -39.86
C TRP A 207 4.93 -1.97 -40.05
N TRP A 208 4.92 -0.87 -40.80
CA TRP A 208 6.10 -0.05 -41.08
C TRP A 208 6.41 0.94 -39.93
N SER A 209 5.40 1.49 -39.27
CA SER A 209 5.53 2.54 -38.24
C SER A 209 5.54 2.02 -36.80
N GLN A 210 4.87 0.89 -36.52
CA GLN A 210 4.67 0.45 -35.14
C GLN A 210 5.94 -0.18 -34.57
N THR A 211 6.56 0.56 -33.66
CA THR A 211 7.47 -0.01 -32.68
C THR A 211 6.71 -1.03 -31.84
N ARG A 212 7.16 -2.29 -31.82
CA ARG A 212 6.58 -3.35 -30.97
C ARG A 212 6.65 -2.92 -29.51
N LEU A 213 5.54 -2.42 -28.99
CA LEU A 213 5.32 -2.23 -27.55
C LEU A 213 4.66 -3.51 -27.04
N PHE A 214 4.98 -3.91 -25.81
CA PHE A 214 4.43 -5.12 -25.18
C PHE A 214 2.95 -4.97 -24.79
N VAL A 215 2.33 -3.82 -25.06
CA VAL A 215 0.93 -3.51 -24.77
C VAL A 215 0.03 -4.02 -25.90
N GLY A 216 -1.08 -4.68 -25.55
CA GLY A 216 -2.06 -5.18 -26.50
C GLY A 216 -2.65 -4.08 -27.40
N ARG A 217 -3.10 -4.46 -28.61
CA ARG A 217 -3.75 -3.51 -29.55
C ARG A 217 -4.93 -2.83 -28.87
N GLY A 218 -5.00 -1.49 -28.98
CA GLY A 218 -6.09 -0.72 -28.39
C GLY A 218 -6.05 -0.54 -26.87
N MET A 219 -5.14 -1.18 -26.14
CA MET A 219 -4.98 -1.06 -24.67
C MET A 219 -4.11 0.13 -24.27
N HIS A 220 -4.27 1.28 -24.94
CA HIS A 220 -3.46 2.45 -24.64
C HIS A 220 -4.04 3.22 -23.46
N GLU A 221 -3.17 3.80 -22.63
CA GLU A 221 -3.53 4.73 -21.56
C GLU A 221 -4.21 6.00 -22.07
N SER A 222 -4.85 6.74 -21.16
CA SER A 222 -5.51 8.00 -21.46
C SER A 222 -4.54 9.01 -22.10
N ALA A 223 -5.05 9.90 -22.98
CA ALA A 223 -4.22 10.92 -23.64
C ALA A 223 -3.54 11.86 -22.64
N PHE A 224 -4.21 12.16 -21.52
CA PHE A 224 -3.68 12.99 -20.45
C PHE A 224 -2.53 12.30 -19.71
N SER A 225 -2.68 11.02 -19.35
CA SER A 225 -1.62 10.24 -18.71
C SER A 225 -0.38 10.14 -19.62
N LEU A 226 -0.60 9.92 -20.92
CA LEU A 226 0.48 9.91 -21.91
C LEU A 226 1.18 11.27 -21.99
N PHE A 227 0.41 12.36 -22.06
CA PHE A 227 0.97 13.71 -22.08
C PHE A 227 1.83 14.00 -20.83
N MET A 228 1.31 13.72 -19.64
CA MET A 228 2.04 13.91 -18.38
C MET A 228 3.36 13.12 -18.36
N TYR A 229 3.31 11.85 -18.78
CA TYR A 229 4.50 11.01 -18.88
C TYR A 229 5.50 11.54 -19.91
N THR A 230 5.04 12.02 -21.07
CA THR A 230 5.92 12.62 -22.08
C THR A 230 6.57 13.90 -21.58
N MET A 231 5.83 14.76 -20.88
CA MET A 231 6.37 16.00 -20.31
C MET A 231 7.42 15.73 -19.24
N PHE A 232 7.22 14.70 -18.41
CA PHE A 232 8.22 14.25 -17.44
C PHE A 232 9.57 13.95 -18.12
N TRP A 233 9.56 13.10 -19.16
CA TRP A 233 10.79 12.73 -19.86
C TRP A 233 11.40 13.88 -20.66
N VAL A 234 10.58 14.71 -21.31
CA VAL A 234 11.07 15.89 -22.05
C VAL A 234 11.77 16.85 -21.09
N ALA A 235 11.18 17.17 -19.94
CA ALA A 235 11.77 18.08 -18.97
C ALA A 235 13.08 17.51 -18.36
N LEU A 236 13.08 16.22 -18.01
CA LEU A 236 14.25 15.52 -17.50
C LEU A 236 15.40 15.55 -18.52
N LEU A 237 15.14 15.11 -19.75
CA LEU A 237 16.16 15.03 -20.80
C LEU A 237 16.66 16.41 -21.23
N LEU A 238 15.78 17.42 -21.33
CA LEU A 238 16.18 18.78 -21.64
C LEU A 238 17.15 19.33 -20.59
N THR A 239 16.81 19.18 -19.31
CA THR A 239 17.67 19.64 -18.20
C THR A 239 19.01 18.91 -18.21
N LYS A 240 18.98 17.59 -18.42
CA LYS A 240 20.17 16.75 -18.56
C LYS A 240 21.07 17.23 -19.69
N PHE A 241 20.54 17.42 -20.90
CA PHE A 241 21.35 17.83 -22.04
C PHE A 241 21.88 19.25 -21.93
N VAL A 242 21.13 20.16 -21.32
CA VAL A 242 21.64 21.50 -21.00
C VAL A 242 22.84 21.39 -20.05
N PHE A 243 22.73 20.58 -18.99
CA PHE A 243 23.84 20.33 -18.07
C PHE A 243 25.04 19.69 -18.77
N SER A 244 24.85 18.58 -19.48
CA SER A 244 25.92 17.90 -20.22
C SER A 244 26.60 18.82 -21.23
N TYR A 245 25.85 19.68 -21.94
CA TYR A 245 26.45 20.60 -22.90
C TYR A 245 27.35 21.63 -22.22
N TYR A 246 26.86 22.33 -21.20
CA TYR A 246 27.60 23.44 -20.57
C TYR A 246 28.71 22.97 -19.61
N VAL A 247 28.50 21.86 -18.91
CA VAL A 247 29.41 21.40 -17.86
C VAL A 247 30.37 20.32 -18.37
N GLU A 248 29.92 19.41 -19.24
CA GLU A 248 30.72 18.26 -19.67
C GLU A 248 31.42 18.52 -21.01
N ILE A 249 30.66 18.88 -22.05
CA ILE A 249 31.17 18.89 -23.43
C ILE A 249 31.87 20.20 -23.79
N LYS A 250 31.24 21.35 -23.54
CA LYS A 250 31.79 22.66 -23.94
C LYS A 250 33.17 22.95 -23.34
N PRO A 251 33.44 22.69 -22.03
CA PRO A 251 34.75 22.95 -21.44
C PRO A 251 35.87 22.05 -21.97
N LEU A 252 35.55 20.89 -22.56
CA LEU A 252 36.54 19.97 -23.11
C LEU A 252 37.05 20.37 -24.49
N VAL A 253 36.23 21.10 -25.27
CA VAL A 253 36.54 21.39 -26.67
C VAL A 253 37.74 22.33 -26.83
N GLU A 254 37.83 23.39 -26.03
CA GLU A 254 38.95 24.33 -26.09
C GLU A 254 40.30 23.66 -25.77
N PRO A 255 40.45 22.95 -24.62
CA PRO A 255 41.66 22.17 -24.35
C PRO A 255 41.97 21.14 -25.44
N THR A 256 40.94 20.50 -26.01
CA THR A 256 41.14 19.51 -27.08
C THR A 256 41.69 20.16 -28.35
N LYS A 257 41.16 21.33 -28.75
CA LYS A 257 41.66 22.12 -29.88
C LYS A 257 43.12 22.52 -29.68
N ASP A 258 43.51 22.89 -28.46
CA ASP A 258 44.88 23.27 -28.15
C ASP A 258 45.83 22.07 -28.12
N ILE A 259 45.43 20.96 -27.50
CA ILE A 259 46.20 19.70 -27.53
C ILE A 259 46.39 19.22 -28.97
N MET A 260 45.39 19.34 -29.84
CA MET A 260 45.51 18.93 -31.25
C MET A 260 46.49 19.81 -32.06
N LYS A 261 46.76 21.06 -31.65
CA LYS A 261 47.72 21.95 -32.33
C LYS A 261 49.18 21.60 -32.03
N PHE A 262 49.48 21.00 -30.87
CA PHE A 262 50.86 20.73 -30.43
C PHE A 262 51.28 19.28 -30.71
N PRO A 263 52.08 18.96 -31.73
CA PRO A 263 52.48 17.58 -32.01
C PRO A 263 53.44 17.04 -30.94
N ILE A 264 52.97 16.10 -30.10
CA ILE A 264 53.81 15.41 -29.10
C ILE A 264 54.46 14.20 -29.78
N ASN A 265 55.78 14.25 -29.96
CA ASN A 265 56.53 13.20 -30.66
C ASN A 265 56.96 12.04 -29.75
N HIS A 266 57.06 12.24 -28.43
CA HIS A 266 57.42 11.19 -27.46
C HIS A 266 56.51 11.22 -26.22
N PHE A 267 55.70 10.18 -26.05
CA PHE A 267 54.91 9.93 -24.85
C PHE A 267 55.75 9.25 -23.76
N ARG A 268 55.78 9.81 -22.55
CA ARG A 268 56.44 9.17 -21.38
C ARG A 268 55.61 8.06 -20.73
N TRP A 269 54.30 7.99 -21.02
CA TRP A 269 53.40 6.93 -20.55
C TRP A 269 53.51 5.69 -21.45
N HIS A 270 54.55 4.88 -21.22
CA HIS A 270 54.85 3.70 -22.04
C HIS A 270 53.96 2.47 -21.72
N GLU A 271 53.22 2.45 -20.61
CA GLU A 271 52.47 1.26 -20.16
C GLU A 271 51.17 1.02 -20.92
N PHE A 272 50.39 2.06 -21.23
CA PHE A 272 49.09 1.90 -21.88
C PHE A 272 49.16 2.04 -23.41
N PHE A 273 50.05 2.88 -23.94
CA PHE A 273 50.14 3.14 -25.39
C PHE A 273 51.60 3.27 -25.88
N PRO A 274 52.39 2.18 -25.86
CA PRO A 274 53.83 2.20 -26.14
C PRO A 274 54.22 2.62 -27.58
N ARG A 275 53.26 2.77 -28.51
CA ARG A 275 53.50 3.14 -29.91
C ARG A 275 52.49 4.15 -30.48
N ALA A 276 51.79 4.90 -29.64
CA ALA A 276 50.85 5.90 -30.12
C ALA A 276 51.60 7.06 -30.80
N LYS A 277 51.42 7.19 -32.12
CA LYS A 277 51.87 8.35 -32.89
C LYS A 277 50.80 9.45 -32.78
N GLY A 278 51.16 10.59 -32.23
CA GLY A 278 50.30 11.78 -32.13
C GLY A 278 49.45 11.88 -30.86
N ASN A 279 48.62 12.92 -30.78
CA ASN A 279 47.97 13.38 -29.54
C ASN A 279 46.67 12.64 -29.19
N ILE A 280 46.29 11.63 -29.99
CA ILE A 280 45.00 10.94 -29.91
C ILE A 280 44.82 10.21 -28.57
N GLY A 281 45.89 9.60 -28.03
CA GLY A 281 45.84 8.91 -26.74
C GLY A 281 45.46 9.83 -25.58
N VAL A 282 45.95 11.08 -25.58
CA VAL A 282 45.61 12.09 -24.55
C VAL A 282 44.17 12.56 -24.68
N VAL A 283 43.71 12.77 -25.91
CA VAL A 283 42.31 13.13 -26.16
C VAL A 283 41.40 12.02 -25.66
N ILE A 284 41.71 10.75 -25.95
CA ILE A 284 40.94 9.61 -25.43
C ILE A 284 40.93 9.59 -23.90
N SER A 285 42.08 9.77 -23.24
CA SER A 285 42.12 9.79 -21.76
C SER A 285 41.36 10.95 -21.14
N LEU A 286 41.28 12.10 -21.81
CA LEU A 286 40.53 13.27 -21.34
C LEU A 286 39.02 13.07 -21.53
N TRP A 287 38.61 12.53 -22.68
CA TRP A 287 37.19 12.37 -23.03
C TRP A 287 36.54 11.12 -22.42
N ALA A 288 37.28 10.01 -22.26
CA ALA A 288 36.69 8.74 -21.83
C ALA A 288 35.98 8.81 -20.45
N PRO A 289 36.54 9.45 -19.41
CA PRO A 289 35.83 9.60 -18.13
C PRO A 289 34.56 10.45 -18.26
N VAL A 290 34.61 11.53 -19.04
CA VAL A 290 33.47 12.44 -19.21
C VAL A 290 32.34 11.80 -20.02
N ILE A 291 32.68 11.04 -21.08
CA ILE A 291 31.69 10.26 -21.83
C ILE A 291 31.05 9.18 -20.95
N LEU A 292 31.81 8.56 -20.04
CA LEU A 292 31.26 7.58 -19.09
C LEU A 292 30.27 8.25 -18.13
N VAL A 293 30.62 9.42 -17.57
CA VAL A 293 29.73 10.21 -16.72
C VAL A 293 28.45 10.59 -17.47
N TYR A 294 28.54 11.02 -18.74
CA TYR A 294 27.41 11.36 -19.59
C TYR A 294 26.37 10.23 -19.79
N PHE A 295 26.80 8.95 -19.71
CA PHE A 295 25.86 7.82 -19.75
C PHE A 295 25.30 7.47 -18.37
N MET A 296 26.07 7.69 -17.30
CA MET A 296 25.69 7.36 -15.91
C MET A 296 24.81 8.43 -15.25
N ASP A 297 24.99 9.69 -15.60
CA ASP A 297 24.30 10.86 -15.02
C ASP A 297 22.77 10.81 -15.18
N THR A 298 22.27 10.05 -16.17
CA THR A 298 20.84 9.92 -16.46
C THR A 298 20.11 9.27 -15.29
N GLN A 299 20.77 8.36 -14.55
CA GLN A 299 20.21 7.79 -13.33
C GLN A 299 20.04 8.85 -12.25
N ILE A 300 21.00 9.77 -12.11
CA ILE A 300 20.96 10.85 -11.11
C ILE A 300 19.80 11.80 -11.44
N TRP A 301 19.70 12.26 -12.69
CA TRP A 301 18.60 13.12 -13.14
C TRP A 301 17.24 12.44 -12.97
N TYR A 302 17.15 11.15 -13.27
CA TYR A 302 15.94 10.37 -13.03
C TYR A 302 15.56 10.30 -11.56
N THR A 303 16.50 10.03 -10.66
CA THR A 303 16.24 10.00 -9.20
C THR A 303 15.75 11.37 -8.70
N ILE A 304 16.34 12.48 -9.15
CA ILE A 304 15.91 13.83 -8.75
C ILE A 304 14.50 14.14 -9.26
N PHE A 305 14.22 13.90 -10.55
CA PHE A 305 12.89 14.19 -11.10
C PHE A 305 11.81 13.26 -10.56
N SER A 306 12.12 11.97 -10.39
CA SER A 306 11.17 10.98 -9.85
C SER A 306 10.82 11.26 -8.39
N THR A 307 11.77 11.70 -7.56
CA THR A 307 11.48 12.08 -6.17
C THR A 307 10.64 13.35 -6.08
N LEU A 308 10.93 14.37 -6.89
CA LEU A 308 10.14 15.60 -6.94
C LEU A 308 8.72 15.38 -7.47
N VAL A 309 8.59 14.84 -8.68
CA VAL A 309 7.28 14.63 -9.33
C VAL A 309 6.50 13.54 -8.60
N GLY A 310 7.16 12.47 -8.16
CA GLY A 310 6.55 11.42 -7.36
C GLY A 310 6.09 11.91 -5.99
N GLY A 311 6.84 12.80 -5.34
CA GLY A 311 6.43 13.44 -4.09
C GLY A 311 5.19 14.33 -4.25
N VAL A 312 5.18 15.17 -5.29
CA VAL A 312 4.01 16.03 -5.62
C VAL A 312 2.79 15.16 -5.97
N TYR A 313 2.96 14.15 -6.82
CA TYR A 313 1.88 13.27 -7.23
C TYR A 313 1.35 12.43 -6.05
N GLY A 314 2.24 11.91 -5.21
CA GLY A 314 1.88 11.19 -3.99
C GLY A 314 1.10 12.06 -3.01
N ALA A 315 1.44 13.34 -2.87
CA ALA A 315 0.68 14.29 -2.06
C ALA A 315 -0.74 14.52 -2.62
N PHE A 316 -0.89 14.67 -3.94
CA PHE A 316 -2.22 14.79 -4.57
C PHE A 316 -3.06 13.53 -4.43
N GLN A 317 -2.43 12.35 -4.42
CA GLN A 317 -3.09 11.07 -4.17
C GLN A 317 -3.34 10.78 -2.69
N ARG A 318 -2.98 11.72 -1.78
CA ARG A 318 -3.08 11.56 -0.32
C ARG A 318 -2.31 10.35 0.20
N LEU A 319 -1.21 10.01 -0.46
CA LEU A 319 -0.41 8.83 -0.14
C LEU A 319 0.26 8.99 1.24
N GLY A 320 -0.29 8.29 2.23
CA GLY A 320 0.21 8.30 3.59
C GLY A 320 -0.30 9.50 4.38
N GLU A 321 -1.57 9.88 4.18
CA GLU A 321 -2.32 10.74 5.11
C GLU A 321 -2.45 10.06 6.49
N ILE A 322 -2.55 8.72 6.51
CA ILE A 322 -2.55 7.89 7.73
C ILE A 322 -1.32 6.99 7.72
N ARG A 323 -0.33 7.31 8.56
CA ARG A 323 0.92 6.52 8.72
C ARG A 323 1.12 5.99 10.13
N THR A 324 0.46 6.59 11.11
CA THR A 324 0.64 6.27 12.52
C THR A 324 -0.70 5.90 13.13
N LEU A 325 -0.65 5.13 14.22
CA LEU A 325 -1.84 4.76 14.97
C LEU A 325 -2.56 5.98 15.56
N GLY A 326 -1.82 7.03 15.95
CA GLY A 326 -2.42 8.30 16.39
C GLY A 326 -3.25 8.98 15.29
N MET A 327 -2.77 8.98 14.04
CA MET A 327 -3.52 9.49 12.90
C MET A 327 -4.76 8.64 12.61
N LEU A 328 -4.65 7.31 12.73
CA LEU A 328 -5.78 6.39 12.59
C LEU A 328 -6.90 6.74 13.59
N ARG A 329 -6.56 6.86 14.87
CA ARG A 329 -7.50 7.21 15.95
C ARG A 329 -8.21 8.53 15.70
N SER A 330 -7.47 9.56 15.27
CA SER A 330 -8.04 10.88 14.98
C SER A 330 -9.07 10.91 13.85
N ARG A 331 -9.05 9.91 12.95
CA ARG A 331 -9.94 9.79 11.79
C ARG A 331 -10.92 8.63 11.89
N PHE A 332 -10.93 7.91 13.02
CA PHE A 332 -11.71 6.69 13.18
C PHE A 332 -13.22 6.93 12.98
N ASP A 333 -13.71 8.10 13.40
CA ASP A 333 -15.07 8.60 13.17
C ASP A 333 -15.50 8.60 11.70
N SER A 334 -14.55 8.82 10.78
CA SER A 334 -14.79 8.91 9.34
C SER A 334 -14.60 7.59 8.59
N ILE A 335 -14.02 6.57 9.23
CA ILE A 335 -13.76 5.25 8.60
C ILE A 335 -15.06 4.53 8.22
N PRO A 336 -16.10 4.43 9.08
CA PRO A 336 -17.34 3.74 8.72
C PRO A 336 -17.98 4.27 7.42
N LEU A 337 -17.90 5.59 7.22
CA LEU A 337 -18.37 6.22 5.98
C LEU A 337 -17.48 5.92 4.79
N ALA A 338 -16.16 5.98 4.95
CA ALA A 338 -15.22 5.67 3.88
C ALA A 338 -15.38 4.23 3.41
N VAL A 339 -15.57 3.29 4.35
CA VAL A 339 -15.89 1.89 4.07
C VAL A 339 -17.17 1.76 3.26
N ASN A 340 -18.26 2.40 3.69
CA ASN A 340 -19.53 2.32 2.97
C ASN A 340 -19.48 2.99 1.59
N ASP A 341 -18.71 4.06 1.41
CA ASP A 341 -18.54 4.71 0.10
C ASP A 341 -17.63 3.91 -0.85
N CYS A 342 -16.60 3.21 -0.34
CA CYS A 342 -15.63 2.50 -1.16
C CYS A 342 -15.97 1.02 -1.42
N LEU A 343 -16.44 0.30 -0.40
CA LEU A 343 -16.58 -1.16 -0.43
C LEU A 343 -18.02 -1.63 -0.65
N VAL A 344 -19.02 -0.78 -0.39
CA VAL A 344 -20.43 -1.16 -0.61
C VAL A 344 -20.89 -0.66 -1.98
N PRO A 345 -21.34 -1.55 -2.88
CA PRO A 345 -21.81 -1.15 -4.20
C PRO A 345 -23.06 -0.27 -4.07
N VAL A 346 -23.08 0.87 -4.76
CA VAL A 346 -24.23 1.78 -4.78
C VAL A 346 -25.41 1.10 -5.48
N GLU A 347 -26.56 1.00 -4.80
CA GLU A 347 -27.75 0.34 -5.35
C GLU A 347 -28.51 1.20 -6.36
N THR A 348 -28.45 2.53 -6.26
CA THR A 348 -29.16 3.48 -7.13
C THR A 348 -28.26 4.11 -8.21
N SER A 349 -28.82 4.31 -9.40
CA SER A 349 -28.25 5.01 -10.55
C SER A 349 -28.13 6.53 -10.34
N ASP A 350 -27.67 6.98 -9.17
CA ASP A 350 -27.36 8.39 -8.94
C ASP A 350 -26.00 8.72 -9.56
N ALA A 351 -26.02 8.82 -10.90
CA ALA A 351 -24.91 9.08 -11.80
C ALA A 351 -24.20 10.44 -11.61
N ARG A 352 -24.26 11.05 -10.42
CA ARG A 352 -23.63 12.34 -10.08
C ARG A 352 -23.11 12.43 -8.64
N ARG A 353 -22.70 11.33 -7.99
CA ARG A 353 -21.83 11.45 -6.80
C ARG A 353 -20.47 12.02 -7.26
N LYS A 354 -20.33 13.34 -7.14
CA LYS A 354 -19.15 14.12 -7.57
C LYS A 354 -17.88 13.48 -7.02
N LYS A 355 -17.10 12.88 -7.92
CA LYS A 355 -15.74 12.34 -7.76
C LYS A 355 -14.70 13.28 -7.11
N GLY A 356 -15.09 14.48 -6.67
CA GLY A 356 -14.17 15.57 -6.35
C GLY A 356 -14.07 15.99 -4.88
N LEU A 357 -14.94 15.54 -3.97
CA LEU A 357 -14.92 16.08 -2.59
C LEU A 357 -15.05 15.00 -1.49
N ARG A 358 -14.05 14.13 -1.43
CA ARG A 358 -13.77 13.29 -0.25
C ARG A 358 -13.36 14.09 0.98
N SER A 359 -13.18 15.41 0.89
CA SER A 359 -12.92 16.29 2.04
C SER A 359 -14.14 16.49 2.95
N ASN A 360 -15.35 16.11 2.53
CA ASN A 360 -16.59 16.39 3.26
C ASN A 360 -17.23 15.15 3.92
N PHE A 361 -16.47 14.09 4.20
CA PHE A 361 -16.99 12.92 4.92
C PHE A 361 -17.64 13.31 6.27
N LYS A 362 -17.00 14.19 7.03
CA LYS A 362 -17.51 14.66 8.33
C LYS A 362 -18.86 15.38 8.24
N ASN A 363 -19.04 16.24 7.23
CA ASN A 363 -20.29 16.97 7.02
C ASN A 363 -21.40 16.01 6.53
N ARG A 364 -21.05 15.06 5.66
CA ARG A 364 -21.99 14.03 5.18
C ARG A 364 -22.47 13.11 6.31
N PHE A 365 -21.62 12.73 7.27
CA PHE A 365 -22.06 11.96 8.43
C PHE A 365 -23.09 12.74 9.23
N LYS A 366 -22.84 14.03 9.45
CA LYS A 366 -23.72 14.87 10.28
C LYS A 366 -25.11 15.03 9.67
N GLU A 367 -25.22 15.08 8.35
CA GLU A 367 -26.46 15.26 7.57
C GLU A 367 -27.30 13.98 7.38
N MET A 368 -26.77 12.80 7.71
CA MET A 368 -27.43 11.50 7.50
C MET A 368 -28.48 11.19 8.58
N THR A 369 -29.57 10.50 8.19
CA THR A 369 -30.64 10.09 9.13
C THR A 369 -30.12 9.10 10.18
N HIS A 370 -30.82 8.97 11.32
CA HIS A 370 -30.40 8.07 12.41
C HIS A 370 -30.37 6.60 11.97
N GLU A 371 -31.39 6.14 11.26
CA GLU A 371 -31.49 4.76 10.74
C GLU A 371 -30.38 4.43 9.75
N ASP A 372 -30.02 5.38 8.89
CA ASP A 372 -28.95 5.19 7.92
C ASP A 372 -27.56 5.12 8.60
N LYS A 373 -27.36 5.88 9.70
CA LYS A 373 -26.13 5.81 10.52
C LYS A 373 -25.98 4.45 11.21
N GLU A 374 -27.06 3.92 11.77
CA GLU A 374 -27.06 2.59 12.39
C GLU A 374 -26.72 1.49 11.38
N LYS A 375 -27.29 1.54 10.18
CA LYS A 375 -26.98 0.58 9.11
C LYS A 375 -25.50 0.65 8.70
N VAL A 376 -24.94 1.85 8.56
CA VAL A 376 -23.51 2.04 8.24
C VAL A 376 -22.64 1.51 9.39
N ALA A 377 -22.98 1.81 10.64
CA ALA A 377 -22.25 1.35 11.80
C ALA A 377 -22.27 -0.19 11.93
N ALA A 378 -23.41 -0.83 11.71
CA ALA A 378 -23.54 -2.29 11.77
C ALA A 378 -22.68 -3.00 10.70
N ARG A 379 -22.72 -2.50 9.46
CA ARG A 379 -21.86 -3.01 8.37
C ARG A 379 -20.38 -2.82 8.65
N PHE A 380 -20.03 -1.66 9.22
CA PHE A 380 -18.66 -1.38 9.62
C PHE A 380 -18.21 -2.32 10.74
N ALA A 381 -19.03 -2.51 11.79
CA ALA A 381 -18.72 -3.41 12.91
C ALA A 381 -18.50 -4.85 12.43
N GLN A 382 -19.35 -5.34 11.52
CA GLN A 382 -19.16 -6.63 10.85
C GLN A 382 -17.77 -6.75 10.22
N MET A 383 -17.46 -5.87 9.27
CA MET A 383 -16.19 -5.91 8.55
C MET A 383 -14.99 -5.70 9.48
N TRP A 384 -15.08 -4.76 10.42
CA TRP A 384 -14.01 -4.44 11.36
C TRP A 384 -13.71 -5.62 12.29
N ASN A 385 -14.73 -6.26 12.83
CA ASN A 385 -14.55 -7.40 13.72
C ASN A 385 -13.97 -8.60 12.97
N GLU A 386 -14.33 -8.82 11.70
CA GLU A 386 -13.67 -9.84 10.87
C GLU A 386 -12.17 -9.55 10.66
N ILE A 387 -11.80 -8.28 10.44
CA ILE A 387 -10.37 -7.88 10.35
C ILE A 387 -9.65 -8.17 11.66
N VAL A 388 -10.26 -7.84 12.80
CA VAL A 388 -9.67 -8.08 14.14
C VAL A 388 -9.55 -9.59 14.41
N SER A 389 -10.57 -10.38 14.07
CA SER A 389 -10.55 -11.84 14.19
C SER A 389 -9.45 -12.45 13.32
N SER A 390 -9.30 -11.99 12.07
CA SER A 390 -8.22 -12.44 11.18
C SER A 390 -6.84 -12.14 11.77
N PHE A 391 -6.60 -10.98 12.38
CA PHE A 391 -5.33 -10.72 13.06
C PHE A 391 -5.09 -11.62 14.26
N ARG A 392 -6.15 -12.03 14.97
CA ARG A 392 -6.04 -12.98 16.07
C ARG A 392 -5.69 -14.37 15.57
N GLU A 393 -6.33 -14.82 14.48
CA GLU A 393 -6.08 -16.12 13.84
C GLU A 393 -4.66 -16.20 13.26
N GLU A 394 -4.14 -15.10 12.73
CA GLU A 394 -2.74 -14.98 12.29
C GLU A 394 -1.74 -14.80 13.45
N ASP A 395 -2.20 -14.73 14.70
CA ASP A 395 -1.40 -14.51 15.91
C ASP A 395 -0.66 -13.16 15.94
N LEU A 396 -1.15 -12.15 15.21
CA LEU A 396 -0.59 -10.79 15.24
C LEU A 396 -0.99 -9.99 16.49
N ILE A 397 -2.11 -10.36 17.14
CA ILE A 397 -2.63 -9.73 18.35
C ILE A 397 -2.95 -10.77 19.43
N ASP A 398 -2.89 -10.36 20.69
CA ASP A 398 -3.28 -11.19 21.84
C ASP A 398 -4.81 -11.11 22.11
N ASN A 399 -5.33 -11.94 23.02
CA ASN A 399 -6.76 -11.94 23.33
C ASN A 399 -7.24 -10.60 23.92
N ARG A 400 -6.39 -9.94 24.69
CA ARG A 400 -6.71 -8.64 25.31
C ARG A 400 -6.80 -7.52 24.27
N GLU A 401 -5.86 -7.48 23.34
CA GLU A 401 -5.83 -6.55 22.21
C GLU A 401 -7.02 -6.77 21.29
N LYS A 402 -7.43 -8.03 21.06
CA LYS A 402 -8.68 -8.36 20.37
C LYS A 402 -9.87 -7.69 21.06
N GLU A 403 -10.07 -7.90 22.37
CA GLU A 403 -11.19 -7.29 23.11
C GLU A 403 -11.16 -5.75 23.07
N LEU A 404 -9.98 -5.13 23.08
CA LEU A 404 -9.82 -3.68 22.98
C LEU A 404 -10.18 -3.11 21.60
N LEU A 405 -10.01 -3.90 20.54
CA LEU A 405 -10.26 -3.48 19.15
C LEU A 405 -11.68 -3.77 18.68
N LEU A 406 -12.39 -4.73 19.30
CA LEU A 406 -13.73 -5.12 18.88
C LEU A 406 -14.74 -3.96 19.00
N VAL A 407 -15.60 -3.86 17.99
CA VAL A 407 -16.79 -2.99 17.98
C VAL A 407 -18.00 -3.85 18.33
N PRO A 408 -18.82 -3.52 19.33
CA PRO A 408 -19.97 -4.34 19.69
C PRO A 408 -20.95 -4.45 18.50
N TYR A 409 -21.21 -5.69 18.06
CA TYR A 409 -22.10 -6.02 16.94
C TYR A 409 -23.57 -5.74 17.28
N VAL A 410 -23.92 -5.98 18.55
CA VAL A 410 -25.23 -5.75 19.13
C VAL A 410 -25.05 -4.58 20.09
N ALA A 411 -25.47 -3.39 19.69
CA ALA A 411 -25.97 -2.47 20.70
C ALA A 411 -26.97 -3.29 21.50
N ASP A 412 -26.70 -3.54 22.78
CA ASP A 412 -27.73 -3.83 23.76
C ASP A 412 -28.88 -2.89 23.36
N GLN A 413 -29.99 -3.37 22.78
CA GLN A 413 -30.97 -2.46 22.14
C GLN A 413 -31.55 -1.46 23.16
N GLY A 414 -31.30 -1.70 24.46
CA GLY A 414 -31.54 -0.77 25.56
C GLY A 414 -30.53 0.39 25.69
N LEU A 415 -29.28 0.26 25.23
CA LEU A 415 -28.25 1.30 25.21
C LEU A 415 -28.37 2.10 23.90
N ARG A 416 -29.22 3.14 23.87
CA ARG A 416 -29.32 4.10 22.74
C ARG A 416 -28.09 5.03 22.63
N VAL A 417 -26.88 4.49 22.76
CA VAL A 417 -25.61 5.22 22.81
C VAL A 417 -24.64 4.65 21.78
N THR A 418 -23.87 5.51 21.11
CA THR A 418 -22.81 5.10 20.19
C THR A 418 -21.65 4.49 20.97
N GLN A 419 -21.31 3.23 20.68
CA GLN A 419 -20.24 2.50 21.35
C GLN A 419 -19.01 2.43 20.44
N TRP A 420 -17.89 2.96 20.92
CA TRP A 420 -16.61 2.91 20.22
C TRP A 420 -15.69 1.85 20.84
N PRO A 421 -14.73 1.28 20.09
CA PRO A 421 -13.76 0.35 20.64
C PRO A 421 -13.02 0.90 21.87
N PRO A 422 -12.80 0.10 22.92
CA PRO A 422 -12.14 0.55 24.15
C PRO A 422 -10.75 1.17 23.95
N PHE A 423 -9.99 0.76 22.92
CA PHE A 423 -8.68 1.36 22.64
C PHE A 423 -8.73 2.86 22.29
N LEU A 424 -9.88 3.35 21.79
CA LEU A 424 -10.12 4.78 21.53
C LEU A 424 -10.48 5.53 22.82
N LEU A 425 -11.05 4.84 23.80
CA LEU A 425 -11.63 5.41 25.02
C LEU A 425 -10.68 5.30 26.22
N ALA A 426 -9.44 4.85 25.99
CA ALA A 426 -8.46 4.57 27.02
C ALA A 426 -8.27 5.75 27.99
N SER A 427 -8.37 5.45 29.30
CA SER A 427 -8.23 6.38 30.42
C SER A 427 -9.22 7.55 30.48
N MET A 428 -10.19 7.65 29.56
CA MET A 428 -11.13 8.77 29.55
C MET A 428 -12.03 8.79 30.78
N VAL A 429 -12.51 7.63 31.23
CA VAL A 429 -13.40 7.52 32.41
C VAL A 429 -12.66 7.82 33.72
N PRO A 430 -11.50 7.19 34.04
CA PRO A 430 -10.71 7.56 35.22
C PRO A 430 -10.35 9.05 35.25
N ILE A 431 -9.91 9.60 34.12
CA ILE A 431 -9.57 11.02 34.00
C ILE A 431 -10.82 11.88 34.26
N ALA A 432 -12.00 11.49 33.76
CA ALA A 432 -13.24 12.21 34.03
C ALA A 432 -13.61 12.21 35.52
N VAL A 433 -13.40 11.08 36.22
CA VAL A 433 -13.63 10.95 37.67
C VAL A 433 -12.68 11.86 38.45
N ASP A 434 -11.39 11.86 38.12
CA ASP A 434 -10.39 12.75 38.74
C ASP A 434 -10.70 14.23 38.46
N MET A 435 -11.07 14.56 37.22
CA MET A 435 -11.48 15.93 36.87
C MET A 435 -12.74 16.38 37.61
N ALA A 436 -13.69 15.47 37.86
CA ALA A 436 -14.90 15.77 38.62
C ALA A 436 -14.59 16.06 40.09
N LYS A 437 -13.67 15.30 40.70
CA LYS A 437 -13.18 15.53 42.07
C LYS A 437 -12.58 16.94 42.23
N ASP A 438 -11.77 17.38 41.27
CA ASP A 438 -11.05 18.65 41.33
C ASP A 438 -11.88 19.86 40.84
N SER A 439 -13.13 19.65 40.43
CA SER A 439 -13.93 20.65 39.73
C SER A 439 -14.45 21.79 40.61
N ASN A 440 -14.53 21.61 41.95
CA ASN A 440 -14.91 22.62 42.95
C ASN A 440 -16.10 23.53 42.52
N GLY A 441 -17.16 22.98 41.92
CA GLY A 441 -18.36 23.72 41.51
C GLY A 441 -18.28 24.47 40.17
N LYS A 442 -17.29 24.18 39.31
CA LYS A 442 -17.13 24.80 37.97
C LYS A 442 -17.68 23.93 36.84
N ASP A 443 -19.00 23.74 36.81
CA ASP A 443 -19.70 22.87 35.86
C ASP A 443 -19.40 23.21 34.40
N ARG A 444 -19.35 24.51 34.09
CA ARG A 444 -19.13 24.99 32.71
C ARG A 444 -17.74 24.65 32.17
N ASP A 445 -16.71 24.70 33.01
CA ASP A 445 -15.34 24.42 32.59
C ASP A 445 -15.14 22.91 32.38
N LEU A 446 -15.71 22.08 33.26
CA LEU A 446 -15.67 20.63 33.11
C LEU A 446 -16.46 20.17 31.87
N LYS A 447 -17.68 20.68 31.70
CA LYS A 447 -18.53 20.37 30.53
C LYS A 447 -17.84 20.77 29.23
N LYS A 448 -17.23 21.96 29.16
CA LYS A 448 -16.47 22.38 27.99
C LYS A 448 -15.29 21.44 27.69
N ARG A 449 -14.59 20.94 28.72
CA ARG A 449 -13.50 19.96 28.53
C ARG A 449 -14.01 18.62 28.02
N ILE A 450 -15.13 18.14 28.57
CA ILE A 450 -15.80 16.89 28.14
C ILE A 450 -16.30 17.01 26.70
N GLU A 451 -16.91 18.13 26.33
CA GLU A 451 -17.49 18.36 25.01
C GLU A 451 -16.46 18.68 23.93
N ASN A 452 -15.24 19.10 24.30
CA ASN A 452 -14.16 19.37 23.34
C ASN A 452 -13.72 18.09 22.60
N ASP A 453 -13.79 16.93 23.25
CA ASP A 453 -13.46 15.63 22.66
C ASP A 453 -14.72 14.77 22.51
N TYR A 454 -15.04 14.43 21.27
CA TYR A 454 -16.19 13.61 20.93
C TYR A 454 -16.13 12.24 21.60
N TYR A 455 -14.97 11.58 21.59
CA TYR A 455 -14.81 10.24 22.18
C TYR A 455 -14.95 10.28 23.70
N PHE A 456 -14.44 11.34 24.34
CA PHE A 456 -14.56 11.55 25.79
C PHE A 456 -16.03 11.64 26.23
N SER A 457 -16.84 12.41 25.49
CA SER A 457 -18.27 12.50 25.76
C SER A 457 -19.02 11.18 25.54
N CYS A 458 -18.61 10.37 24.56
CA CYS A 458 -19.18 9.05 24.30
C CYS A 458 -18.82 8.05 25.40
N ALA A 459 -17.56 8.03 25.86
CA ALA A 459 -17.09 7.14 26.92
C ALA A 459 -17.89 7.31 28.22
N ILE A 460 -18.11 8.56 28.65
CA ILE A 460 -18.85 8.87 29.88
C ILE A 460 -20.31 8.42 29.76
N LYS A 461 -20.96 8.74 28.63
CA LYS A 461 -22.36 8.35 28.38
C LYS A 461 -22.53 6.83 28.32
N GLU A 462 -21.59 6.15 27.67
CA GLU A 462 -21.57 4.69 27.59
C GLU A 462 -21.35 4.06 28.96
N CYS A 463 -20.40 4.57 29.75
CA CYS A 463 -20.12 4.08 31.10
C CYS A 463 -21.36 4.20 31.99
N TYR A 464 -21.95 5.40 32.09
CA TYR A 464 -23.14 5.61 32.90
C TYR A 464 -24.30 4.68 32.51
N ALA A 465 -24.58 4.58 31.22
CA ALA A 465 -25.69 3.77 30.73
C ALA A 465 -25.43 2.26 30.95
N SER A 466 -24.17 1.81 30.79
CA SER A 466 -23.77 0.43 31.08
C SER A 466 -23.86 0.10 32.57
N CYS A 467 -23.42 1.00 33.44
CA CYS A 467 -23.56 0.85 34.90
C CYS A 467 -25.04 0.74 35.30
N LYS A 468 -25.89 1.63 34.78
CA LYS A 468 -27.34 1.61 35.03
C LYS A 468 -27.97 0.28 34.61
N ASN A 469 -27.61 -0.23 33.43
CA ASN A 469 -28.15 -1.49 32.94
C ASN A 469 -27.71 -2.68 33.80
N ILE A 470 -26.41 -2.80 34.12
CA ILE A 470 -25.91 -3.91 34.93
C ILE A 470 -26.53 -3.90 36.33
N ILE A 471 -26.65 -2.74 36.97
CA ILE A 471 -27.27 -2.63 38.30
C ILE A 471 -28.74 -3.05 38.23
N ASN A 472 -29.50 -2.61 37.22
CA ASN A 472 -30.90 -2.99 37.04
C ASN A 472 -31.09 -4.49 36.75
N ASP A 473 -30.14 -5.12 36.07
CA ASP A 473 -30.15 -6.56 35.79
C ASP A 473 -29.83 -7.40 37.04
N LEU A 474 -28.92 -6.92 37.90
CA LEU A 474 -28.49 -7.60 39.12
C LEU A 474 -29.50 -7.48 40.28
N VAL A 475 -30.14 -6.32 40.41
CA VAL A 475 -31.06 -6.06 41.53
C VAL A 475 -32.46 -6.53 41.20
N HIS A 476 -32.96 -7.49 41.96
CA HIS A 476 -34.26 -8.12 41.72
C HIS A 476 -35.34 -7.72 42.73
N GLY A 477 -34.96 -7.47 43.99
CA GLY A 477 -35.90 -7.14 45.06
C GLY A 477 -36.71 -5.87 44.77
N GLU A 478 -38.01 -5.88 45.08
CA GLU A 478 -38.90 -4.75 44.77
C GLU A 478 -38.56 -3.48 45.55
N GLN A 479 -38.14 -3.62 46.82
CA GLN A 479 -37.76 -2.48 47.65
C GLN A 479 -36.43 -1.89 47.18
N GLU A 480 -35.44 -2.74 46.90
CA GLU A 480 -34.14 -2.37 46.37
C GLU A 480 -34.26 -1.67 45.01
N LYS A 481 -35.10 -2.19 44.10
CA LYS A 481 -35.39 -1.55 42.81
C LYS A 481 -35.98 -0.16 42.96
N ARG A 482 -36.89 0.06 43.92
CA ARG A 482 -37.46 1.39 44.17
C ARG A 482 -36.39 2.38 44.62
N VAL A 483 -35.52 1.98 45.55
CA VAL A 483 -34.42 2.83 46.03
C VAL A 483 -33.49 3.19 44.88
N ILE A 484 -33.02 2.20 44.11
CA ILE A 484 -32.10 2.42 42.99
C ILE A 484 -32.73 3.28 41.88
N ASN A 485 -33.99 3.03 41.53
CA ASN A 485 -34.69 3.85 40.55
C ASN A 485 -34.86 5.30 41.02
N THR A 486 -35.08 5.52 42.32
CA THR A 486 -35.17 6.87 42.90
C THR A 486 -33.84 7.60 42.75
N ILE A 487 -32.73 6.94 43.08
CA ILE A 487 -31.36 7.47 42.90
C ILE A 487 -31.11 7.85 41.43
N PHE A 488 -31.35 6.92 40.48
CA PHE A 488 -31.14 7.21 39.07
C PHE A 488 -32.04 8.33 38.54
N THR A 489 -33.28 8.44 39.03
CA THR A 489 -34.21 9.50 38.62
C THR A 489 -33.71 10.87 39.06
N GLU A 490 -33.20 10.98 40.29
CA GLU A 490 -32.66 12.25 40.79
C GLU A 490 -31.34 12.63 40.09
N VAL A 491 -30.46 11.65 39.81
CA VAL A 491 -29.25 11.87 39.00
C VAL A 491 -29.62 12.33 37.59
N GLU A 492 -30.62 11.72 36.95
CA GLU A 492 -31.09 12.12 35.62
C GLU A 492 -31.70 13.53 35.61
N LYS A 493 -32.39 13.91 36.69
CA LYS A 493 -32.88 15.29 36.88
C LYS A 493 -31.72 16.28 37.01
N CYS A 494 -30.69 15.96 37.79
CA CYS A 494 -29.49 16.78 37.90
C CYS A 494 -28.75 16.93 36.55
N ILE A 495 -28.69 15.85 35.76
CA ILE A 495 -28.12 15.87 34.40
C ILE A 495 -28.97 16.75 33.47
N ALA A 496 -30.29 16.66 33.53
CA ALA A 496 -31.19 17.45 32.69
C ALA A 496 -31.18 18.95 33.04
N GLU A 497 -30.99 19.28 34.31
CA GLU A 497 -30.89 20.67 34.80
C GLU A 497 -29.48 21.27 34.68
N ASP A 498 -28.49 20.49 34.21
CA ASP A 498 -27.07 20.89 34.15
C ASP A 498 -26.48 21.31 35.52
N LYS A 499 -26.90 20.65 36.60
CA LYS A 499 -26.50 20.95 37.99
C LYS A 499 -25.74 19.81 38.69
N VAL A 500 -25.17 18.89 37.92
CA VAL A 500 -24.54 17.67 38.45
C VAL A 500 -23.41 17.99 39.44
N ILE A 501 -22.57 19.00 39.19
CA ILE A 501 -21.41 19.29 40.05
C ILE A 501 -21.76 20.33 41.12
N THR A 502 -22.84 21.11 40.93
CA THR A 502 -23.35 22.03 41.96
C THR A 502 -24.16 21.31 43.03
N ASP A 503 -24.96 20.33 42.65
CA ASP A 503 -25.97 19.71 43.51
C ASP A 503 -25.52 18.37 44.10
N LEU A 504 -24.46 17.76 43.55
CA LEU A 504 -23.88 16.51 44.04
C LEU A 504 -22.42 16.71 44.47
N ASN A 505 -22.04 16.11 45.60
CA ASN A 505 -20.66 16.17 46.06
C ASN A 505 -19.77 15.17 45.29
N MET A 506 -19.01 15.71 44.32
CA MET A 506 -18.12 14.93 43.46
C MET A 506 -16.81 14.48 44.12
N GLN A 507 -16.53 14.88 45.37
CA GLN A 507 -15.28 14.49 46.06
C GLN A 507 -15.22 12.99 46.35
N SER A 508 -16.37 12.35 46.59
CA SER A 508 -16.50 10.93 46.90
C SER A 508 -16.80 10.05 45.68
N LEU A 509 -16.87 10.65 44.48
CA LEU A 509 -17.02 9.90 43.23
C LEU A 509 -15.90 8.88 42.96
N PRO A 510 -14.61 9.17 43.27
CA PRO A 510 -13.54 8.18 43.13
C PRO A 510 -13.74 6.93 44.01
N ASP A 511 -14.32 7.09 45.20
CA ASP A 511 -14.58 5.97 46.12
C ASP A 511 -15.69 5.07 45.56
N LEU A 512 -16.77 5.68 45.04
CA LEU A 512 -17.82 4.96 44.31
C LEU A 512 -17.26 4.23 43.08
N TYR A 513 -16.39 4.91 42.31
CA TYR A 513 -15.73 4.33 41.14
C TYR A 513 -14.91 3.09 41.52
N ASN A 514 -14.07 3.18 42.55
CA ASN A 514 -13.23 2.06 43.01
C ASN A 514 -14.07 0.86 43.48
N LYS A 515 -15.15 1.11 44.23
CA LYS A 515 -16.11 0.08 44.66
C LYS A 515 -16.81 -0.60 43.49
N PHE A 516 -17.14 0.18 42.45
CA PHE A 516 -17.77 -0.36 41.26
C PHE A 516 -16.79 -1.18 40.40
N VAL A 517 -15.51 -0.80 40.32
CA VAL A 517 -14.47 -1.63 39.71
C VAL A 517 -14.33 -2.97 40.44
N GLU A 518 -14.32 -2.96 41.78
CA GLU A 518 -14.29 -4.16 42.60
C GLU A 518 -15.51 -5.06 42.32
N LEU A 519 -16.71 -4.48 42.19
CA LEU A 519 -17.91 -5.22 41.80
C LEU A 519 -17.75 -5.92 40.44
N VAL A 520 -17.22 -5.22 39.43
CA VAL A 520 -17.05 -5.76 38.08
C VAL A 520 -16.09 -6.96 38.08
N GLU A 521 -15.03 -6.94 38.90
CA GLU A 521 -14.13 -8.10 39.06
C GLU A 521 -14.87 -9.34 39.60
N PHE A 522 -15.77 -9.17 40.57
CA PHE A 522 -16.60 -10.25 41.09
C PHE A 522 -17.62 -10.76 40.06
N LEU A 523 -18.20 -9.86 39.25
CA LEU A 523 -19.11 -10.23 38.17
C LEU A 523 -18.45 -11.04 37.06
N LYS A 524 -17.15 -10.82 36.82
CA LYS A 524 -16.36 -11.56 35.82
C LYS A 524 -16.06 -12.99 36.26
N LYS A 525 -15.68 -13.19 37.53
CA LYS A 525 -15.45 -14.52 38.11
C LYS A 525 -16.76 -15.30 38.24
N ASN A 526 -17.84 -14.61 38.65
CA ASN A 526 -19.18 -15.17 38.85
C ASN A 526 -19.20 -16.42 39.75
N ASP A 527 -18.35 -16.42 40.79
CA ASP A 527 -18.24 -17.50 41.75
C ASP A 527 -19.29 -17.37 42.88
N GLU A 528 -19.96 -18.46 43.25
CA GLU A 528 -21.01 -18.44 44.28
C GLU A 528 -20.49 -17.99 45.67
N LYS A 529 -19.21 -18.23 45.93
CA LYS A 529 -18.53 -17.87 47.20
C LYS A 529 -18.48 -16.35 47.42
N ASP A 530 -18.53 -15.57 46.34
CA ASP A 530 -18.37 -14.12 46.39
C ASP A 530 -19.68 -13.39 46.67
N ARG A 531 -20.81 -14.10 46.81
CA ARG A 531 -22.13 -13.49 47.03
C ARG A 531 -22.18 -12.54 48.23
N VAL A 532 -21.54 -12.91 49.34
CA VAL A 532 -21.50 -12.07 50.55
C VAL A 532 -20.67 -10.80 50.31
N ALA A 533 -19.57 -10.91 49.56
CA ALA A 533 -18.75 -9.76 49.19
C ALA A 533 -19.50 -8.81 48.25
N VAL A 534 -20.22 -9.35 47.26
CA VAL A 534 -21.07 -8.57 46.35
C VAL A 534 -22.14 -7.79 47.11
N ILE A 535 -22.86 -8.43 48.04
CA ILE A 535 -23.87 -7.75 48.88
C ILE A 535 -23.24 -6.59 49.67
N LYS A 536 -22.07 -6.83 50.28
CA LYS A 536 -21.35 -5.80 51.02
C LYS A 536 -20.95 -4.62 50.12
N ILE A 537 -20.48 -4.87 48.90
CA ILE A 537 -20.12 -3.80 47.95
C ILE A 537 -21.35 -2.98 47.56
N PHE A 538 -22.51 -3.62 47.35
CA PHE A 538 -23.76 -2.89 47.10
C PHE A 538 -24.17 -1.99 48.27
N GLN A 539 -24.01 -2.46 49.52
CA GLN A 539 -24.26 -1.67 50.71
C GLN A 539 -23.27 -0.49 50.84
N ASP A 540 -21.97 -0.75 50.66
CA ASP A 540 -20.93 0.28 50.68
C ASP A 540 -21.20 1.35 49.59
N MET A 541 -21.55 0.93 48.37
CA MET A 541 -21.89 1.86 47.28
C MET A 541 -23.14 2.69 47.60
N LEU A 542 -24.18 2.08 48.19
CA LEU A 542 -25.39 2.81 48.59
C LEU A 542 -25.07 3.83 49.69
N GLU A 543 -24.22 3.48 50.65
CA GLU A 543 -23.77 4.39 51.70
C GLU A 543 -23.04 5.60 51.11
N VAL A 544 -22.06 5.38 50.23
CA VAL A 544 -21.32 6.46 49.55
C VAL A 544 -22.26 7.36 48.76
N VAL A 545 -23.20 6.80 48.00
CA VAL A 545 -24.14 7.60 47.20
C VAL A 545 -25.07 8.43 48.08
N THR A 546 -25.64 7.84 49.13
CA THR A 546 -26.67 8.49 49.95
C THR A 546 -26.11 9.46 50.97
N ARG A 547 -24.98 9.13 51.61
CA ARG A 547 -24.38 9.96 52.68
C ARG A 547 -23.34 10.93 52.15
N ASP A 548 -22.52 10.52 51.18
CA ASP A 548 -21.37 11.31 50.77
C ASP A 548 -21.61 12.11 49.49
N ILE A 549 -22.42 11.61 48.55
CA ILE A 549 -22.68 12.26 47.25
C ILE A 549 -24.00 13.05 47.22
N MET A 550 -25.09 12.51 47.79
CA MET A 550 -26.47 13.04 47.69
C MET A 550 -27.05 13.56 49.01
N GLU A 551 -26.20 13.97 49.96
CA GLU A 551 -26.58 14.36 51.33
C GLU A 551 -27.77 15.36 51.38
N ASP A 552 -27.78 16.36 50.49
CA ASP A 552 -28.81 17.42 50.46
C ASP A 552 -30.08 17.06 49.67
N GLN A 553 -30.03 16.05 48.78
CA GLN A 553 -31.10 15.74 47.81
C GLN A 553 -32.00 14.58 48.24
N LEU A 554 -31.57 13.74 49.20
CA LEU A 554 -32.29 12.54 49.64
C LEU A 554 -32.61 12.47 51.15
N PRO A 555 -33.25 13.50 51.76
CA PRO A 555 -33.60 13.44 53.19
C PRO A 555 -34.62 12.33 53.54
N SER A 556 -35.44 11.85 52.59
CA SER A 556 -36.56 10.92 52.88
C SER A 556 -36.21 9.42 52.82
N ILE A 557 -35.06 9.00 52.29
CA ILE A 557 -34.69 7.57 52.23
C ILE A 557 -34.07 7.13 53.57
N LEU A 558 -33.28 8.00 54.19
CA LEU A 558 -32.60 7.75 55.47
C LEU A 558 -33.57 7.62 56.66
N GLU A 559 -34.67 8.38 56.69
CA GLU A 559 -35.69 8.30 57.77
C GLU A 559 -36.48 6.97 57.77
N SER A 560 -36.49 6.22 56.66
CA SER A 560 -37.15 4.91 56.56
C SER A 560 -36.28 3.73 57.01
N SER A 561 -34.96 3.90 57.06
CA SER A 561 -33.99 2.83 57.40
C SER A 561 -33.61 2.81 58.87
N HIS A 562 -33.84 3.91 59.60
CA HIS A 562 -33.65 3.97 61.05
C HIS A 562 -34.97 4.40 61.69
N GLY A 563 -35.62 3.45 62.37
CA GLY A 563 -36.95 3.60 62.95
C GLY A 563 -37.15 4.95 63.65
N GLY A 564 -37.99 5.79 63.04
CA GLY A 564 -38.42 7.05 63.62
C GLY A 564 -39.14 6.83 64.94
N SER A 565 -38.53 7.29 66.03
CA SER A 565 -39.21 7.45 67.30
C SER A 565 -40.32 8.50 67.14
N TYR A 566 -41.60 8.11 67.27
CA TYR A 566 -42.65 8.76 68.07
C TYR A 566 -44.04 8.22 67.68
N GLN A 567 -44.48 7.17 68.39
CA GLN A 567 -45.76 7.02 69.10
C GLN A 567 -46.10 5.54 69.23
N ARG A 568 -45.93 5.00 70.45
CA ARG A 568 -46.59 3.75 70.85
C ARG A 568 -48.10 3.92 70.75
N PRO A 569 -48.80 2.88 70.27
CA PRO A 569 -49.74 2.21 71.16
C PRO A 569 -49.35 0.74 71.34
N GLU A 570 -49.54 0.27 72.57
CA GLU A 570 -49.30 -1.10 73.02
C GLU A 570 -50.01 -2.14 72.13
N GLY A 571 -49.25 -3.14 71.70
CA GLY A 571 -49.76 -4.26 70.93
C GLY A 571 -48.62 -5.22 70.61
N MET A 572 -48.51 -6.29 71.38
CA MET A 572 -47.43 -7.26 71.35
C MET A 572 -47.51 -8.15 70.10
N THR A 573 -46.55 -8.01 69.18
CA THR A 573 -46.11 -9.09 68.28
C THR A 573 -44.60 -8.99 68.11
N ALA A 574 -43.90 -10.06 68.47
CA ALA A 574 -42.50 -10.31 68.13
C ALA A 574 -42.29 -10.28 66.60
N TRP A 575 -41.04 -10.36 66.15
CA TRP A 575 -40.54 -10.32 64.75
C TRP A 575 -40.02 -8.95 64.25
N ASP A 576 -39.12 -8.31 65.00
CA ASP A 576 -38.18 -7.34 64.42
C ASP A 576 -36.96 -8.10 63.86
N ASN A 577 -37.08 -8.62 62.64
CA ASN A 577 -35.89 -8.83 61.80
C ASN A 577 -35.66 -7.51 61.07
N GLU A 578 -34.68 -6.75 61.54
CA GLU A 578 -34.18 -5.52 60.92
C GLU A 578 -33.89 -5.79 59.43
N TYR A 579 -34.73 -5.24 58.54
CA TYR A 579 -34.60 -5.47 57.10
C TYR A 579 -33.39 -4.70 56.56
N GLN A 580 -32.23 -5.35 56.54
CA GLN A 580 -31.04 -4.77 55.91
C GLN A 580 -31.16 -4.90 54.39
N LEU A 581 -31.19 -3.77 53.69
CA LEU A 581 -31.24 -3.70 52.22
C LEU A 581 -30.19 -4.64 51.59
N PHE A 582 -30.59 -5.37 50.55
CA PHE A 582 -29.77 -6.34 49.79
C PHE A 582 -29.40 -7.66 50.50
N GLN A 583 -29.63 -7.82 51.81
CA GLN A 583 -29.42 -9.11 52.51
C GLN A 583 -30.44 -10.22 52.21
N PRO A 584 -31.74 -9.94 51.99
CA PRO A 584 -32.72 -11.00 51.80
C PRO A 584 -32.37 -11.93 50.63
N SER A 585 -32.62 -13.24 50.82
CA SER A 585 -32.43 -14.25 49.78
C SER A 585 -33.35 -13.96 48.59
N GLY A 586 -32.80 -13.37 47.52
CA GLY A 586 -33.53 -12.97 46.31
C GLY A 586 -33.49 -11.47 45.99
N ALA A 587 -32.87 -10.64 46.83
CA ALA A 587 -32.69 -9.20 46.57
C ALA A 587 -31.69 -8.92 45.43
N ILE A 588 -30.58 -9.68 45.39
CA ILE A 588 -29.56 -9.64 44.34
C ILE A 588 -29.51 -11.00 43.62
N LYS A 589 -29.52 -10.98 42.29
CA LYS A 589 -29.28 -12.14 41.42
C LYS A 589 -27.78 -12.36 41.24
N PHE A 590 -27.18 -13.10 42.17
CA PHE A 590 -25.78 -13.51 42.08
C PHE A 590 -25.57 -14.89 42.75
N PRO A 591 -24.86 -15.83 42.09
CA PRO A 591 -24.35 -15.77 40.71
C PRO A 591 -25.49 -15.80 39.68
N LEU A 592 -25.22 -15.37 38.44
CA LEU A 592 -26.21 -15.42 37.36
C LEU A 592 -26.33 -16.86 36.82
N GLU A 593 -27.54 -17.45 36.92
CA GLU A 593 -27.83 -18.86 36.57
C GLU A 593 -27.49 -19.23 35.12
N VAL A 594 -27.50 -18.26 34.21
CA VAL A 594 -27.02 -18.42 32.83
C VAL A 594 -26.15 -17.21 32.49
N SER A 595 -24.84 -17.36 32.58
CA SER A 595 -23.91 -16.41 31.97
C SER A 595 -24.00 -16.55 30.45
N THR A 596 -24.99 -15.90 29.82
CA THR A 596 -25.02 -15.80 28.35
C THR A 596 -23.70 -15.18 27.90
N GLU A 597 -23.13 -15.62 26.77
CA GLU A 597 -21.89 -15.03 26.22
C GLU A 597 -21.98 -13.51 26.12
N ALA A 598 -23.16 -12.99 25.73
CA ALA A 598 -23.48 -11.57 25.71
C ALA A 598 -23.32 -10.87 27.09
N TRP A 599 -23.63 -11.54 28.19
CA TRP A 599 -23.42 -10.98 29.54
C TRP A 599 -21.93 -10.89 29.87
N LYS A 600 -21.16 -11.94 29.56
CA LYS A 600 -19.71 -11.95 29.77
C LYS A 600 -19.03 -10.84 28.95
N GLU A 601 -19.41 -10.69 27.69
CA GLU A 601 -18.92 -9.60 26.83
C GLU A 601 -19.27 -8.22 27.40
N LYS A 602 -20.49 -8.04 27.90
CA LYS A 602 -20.94 -6.78 28.52
C LYS A 602 -20.13 -6.44 29.77
N VAL A 603 -19.87 -7.41 30.64
CA VAL A 603 -19.04 -7.24 31.84
C VAL A 603 -17.58 -6.97 31.48
N ASN A 604 -16.98 -7.77 30.59
CA ASN A 604 -15.61 -7.56 30.12
C ASN A 604 -15.44 -6.18 29.47
N ARG A 605 -16.40 -5.75 28.64
CA ARG A 605 -16.38 -4.43 28.02
C ARG A 605 -16.39 -3.31 29.04
N LEU A 606 -17.25 -3.41 30.06
CA LEU A 606 -17.33 -2.41 31.11
C LEU A 606 -16.04 -2.37 31.94
N GLU A 607 -15.48 -3.53 32.30
CA GLU A 607 -14.17 -3.62 32.95
C GLU A 607 -13.11 -2.89 32.14
N LEU A 608 -13.07 -3.11 30.82
CA LEU A 608 -12.13 -2.43 29.94
C LEU A 608 -12.38 -0.91 29.92
N LEU A 609 -13.63 -0.45 29.81
CA LEU A 609 -13.94 0.98 29.84
C LEU A 609 -13.48 1.68 31.12
N LEU A 610 -13.57 0.98 32.26
CA LEU A 610 -13.14 1.51 33.57
C LEU A 610 -11.62 1.41 33.72
N THR A 611 -11.03 0.24 33.49
CA THR A 611 -9.66 -0.07 33.91
C THR A 611 -8.60 0.22 32.86
N VAL A 612 -8.98 0.46 31.59
CA VAL A 612 -8.00 0.62 30.50
C VAL A 612 -7.16 1.89 30.67
N LYS A 613 -5.86 1.66 30.75
CA LYS A 613 -4.81 2.69 30.87
C LYS A 613 -4.39 3.24 29.51
N GLU A 614 -3.65 4.34 29.52
CA GLU A 614 -3.12 5.00 28.32
C GLU A 614 -2.29 4.07 27.43
N SER A 615 -1.72 2.98 27.97
CA SER A 615 -0.99 1.98 27.17
C SER A 615 -1.84 1.32 26.07
N ALA A 616 -3.17 1.30 26.22
CA ALA A 616 -4.07 0.80 25.16
C ALA A 616 -4.15 1.72 23.94
N MET A 617 -3.67 2.97 24.03
CA MET A 617 -3.57 3.88 22.90
C MET A 617 -2.59 3.40 21.82
N ASP A 618 -1.70 2.49 22.17
CA ASP A 618 -0.70 1.88 21.30
C ASP A 618 -1.14 0.50 20.75
N VAL A 619 -2.38 0.08 20.96
CA VAL A 619 -2.91 -1.21 20.48
C VAL A 619 -3.38 -1.10 19.02
N PRO A 620 -3.04 -2.07 18.13
CA PRO A 620 -2.24 -3.29 18.39
C PRO A 620 -0.75 -2.98 18.55
N SER A 621 -0.04 -3.73 19.39
CA SER A 621 1.39 -3.52 19.67
C SER A 621 2.29 -4.03 18.53
N ASN A 622 1.89 -5.11 17.86
CA ASN A 622 2.62 -5.71 16.74
C ASN A 622 2.75 -4.75 15.54
N LEU A 623 3.95 -4.67 14.97
CA LEU A 623 4.27 -3.75 13.88
C LEU A 623 3.56 -4.11 12.57
N GLU A 624 3.38 -5.39 12.29
CA GLU A 624 2.71 -5.88 11.09
C GLU A 624 1.21 -5.58 11.13
N ALA A 625 0.54 -5.84 12.27
CA ALA A 625 -0.85 -5.45 12.48
C ALA A 625 -1.05 -3.93 12.31
N ARG A 626 -0.18 -3.11 12.92
CA ARG A 626 -0.20 -1.65 12.74
C ARG A 626 -0.05 -1.26 11.27
N ARG A 627 0.89 -1.89 10.56
CA ARG A 627 1.14 -1.61 9.14
C ARG A 627 -0.08 -1.98 8.29
N ARG A 628 -0.68 -3.16 8.49
CA ARG A 628 -1.87 -3.61 7.75
C ARG A 628 -3.07 -2.70 8.02
N LEU A 629 -3.36 -2.34 9.27
CA LEU A 629 -4.45 -1.43 9.63
C LEU A 629 -4.28 -0.03 9.04
N THR A 630 -3.07 0.54 9.18
CA THR A 630 -2.79 1.88 8.66
C THR A 630 -2.83 1.88 7.14
N PHE A 631 -2.30 0.85 6.47
CA PHE A 631 -2.35 0.72 5.02
C PHE A 631 -3.80 0.55 4.50
N PHE A 632 -4.58 -0.33 5.11
CA PHE A 632 -6.00 -0.53 4.80
C PHE A 632 -6.75 0.79 4.92
N THR A 633 -6.62 1.47 6.06
CA THR A 633 -7.37 2.69 6.32
C THR A 633 -6.93 3.82 5.39
N ASN A 634 -5.63 3.99 5.17
CA ASN A 634 -5.10 4.98 4.23
C ASN A 634 -5.65 4.75 2.81
N SER A 635 -5.79 3.49 2.38
CA SER A 635 -6.35 3.12 1.08
C SER A 635 -7.81 3.55 0.91
N LEU A 636 -8.62 3.56 1.98
CA LEU A 636 -10.00 4.07 1.94
C LEU A 636 -10.08 5.57 1.65
N PHE A 637 -9.04 6.33 2.01
CA PHE A 637 -8.96 7.78 1.75
C PHE A 637 -8.26 8.13 0.43
N MET A 638 -7.54 7.18 -0.17
CA MET A 638 -6.96 7.28 -1.52
C MET A 638 -7.99 7.06 -2.62
N ASP A 639 -7.77 7.62 -3.82
CA ASP A 639 -8.66 7.45 -4.98
C ASP A 639 -8.78 5.99 -5.45
N MET A 640 -9.68 5.24 -4.81
CA MET A 640 -10.06 3.87 -5.11
C MET A 640 -11.29 3.85 -6.04
N PRO A 641 -11.33 2.96 -7.05
CA PRO A 641 -12.53 2.76 -7.88
C PRO A 641 -13.69 2.18 -7.07
N ASP A 642 -14.92 2.49 -7.48
CA ASP A 642 -16.12 1.98 -6.80
C ASP A 642 -16.20 0.45 -6.89
N ALA A 643 -16.54 -0.20 -5.77
CA ALA A 643 -16.68 -1.65 -5.72
C ALA A 643 -17.80 -2.14 -6.67
N PRO A 644 -17.52 -3.07 -7.61
CA PRO A 644 -18.55 -3.68 -8.42
C PRO A 644 -19.43 -4.61 -7.56
N LYS A 645 -20.67 -4.85 -7.99
CA LYS A 645 -21.50 -5.91 -7.40
C LYS A 645 -20.78 -7.25 -7.53
N VAL A 646 -20.92 -8.15 -6.55
CA VAL A 646 -20.27 -9.48 -6.54
C VAL A 646 -20.48 -10.25 -7.85
N ARG A 647 -21.68 -10.18 -8.45
CA ARG A 647 -21.97 -10.81 -9.75
C ARG A 647 -21.17 -10.26 -10.95
N ASN A 648 -20.55 -9.09 -10.80
CA ASN A 648 -19.78 -8.37 -11.81
C ASN A 648 -18.28 -8.36 -11.49
N THR A 649 -17.83 -9.04 -10.41
CA THR A 649 -16.40 -9.12 -10.09
C THR A 649 -15.69 -9.95 -11.16
N ILE A 650 -14.48 -9.54 -11.53
CA ILE A 650 -13.66 -10.28 -12.48
C ILE A 650 -13.01 -11.44 -11.72
N SER A 651 -13.18 -12.67 -12.20
CA SER A 651 -12.45 -13.82 -11.66
C SER A 651 -10.98 -13.71 -12.07
N PHE A 652 -10.09 -13.64 -11.08
CA PHE A 652 -8.66 -13.77 -11.30
C PHE A 652 -8.24 -15.22 -11.01
N SER A 653 -7.34 -15.76 -11.83
CA SER A 653 -6.69 -17.04 -11.56
C SER A 653 -5.20 -16.83 -11.72
N ALA A 654 -4.46 -17.02 -10.64
CA ALA A 654 -3.01 -17.03 -10.67
C ALA A 654 -2.55 -18.46 -10.93
N LEU A 655 -1.64 -18.63 -11.89
CA LEU A 655 -0.92 -19.90 -12.08
C LEU A 655 0.40 -19.77 -11.32
N THR A 656 0.46 -20.36 -10.14
CA THR A 656 1.70 -20.41 -9.37
C THR A 656 2.56 -21.52 -9.96
N PRO A 657 3.74 -21.22 -10.54
CA PRO A 657 4.61 -22.28 -11.04
C PRO A 657 5.04 -23.12 -9.85
N TYR A 658 4.76 -24.43 -9.91
CA TYR A 658 5.18 -25.39 -8.89
C TYR A 658 6.71 -25.41 -8.83
N TYR A 659 7.28 -24.62 -7.93
CA TYR A 659 8.66 -24.75 -7.51
C TYR A 659 8.74 -25.95 -6.56
N ASN A 660 9.92 -26.54 -6.38
CA ASN A 660 10.13 -27.65 -5.44
C ASN A 660 9.94 -27.26 -3.94
N GLU A 661 9.34 -26.11 -3.65
CA GLU A 661 9.05 -25.62 -2.30
C GLU A 661 7.79 -26.32 -1.77
N HIS A 662 7.87 -26.86 -0.55
CA HIS A 662 6.72 -27.46 0.10
C HIS A 662 5.76 -26.37 0.58
N VAL A 663 4.46 -26.52 0.29
CA VAL A 663 3.41 -25.58 0.73
C VAL A 663 3.26 -25.57 2.25
N LEU A 664 3.49 -26.69 2.93
CA LEU A 664 3.47 -26.78 4.39
C LEU A 664 4.73 -27.49 4.86
N PHE A 665 5.35 -26.98 5.93
CA PHE A 665 6.48 -27.63 6.58
C PHE A 665 6.01 -28.95 7.21
N SER A 666 6.86 -29.97 7.15
CA SER A 666 6.72 -31.13 8.02
C SER A 666 7.36 -30.83 9.39
N ILE A 667 6.96 -31.56 10.43
CA ILE A 667 7.57 -31.42 11.77
C ILE A 667 9.07 -31.70 11.71
N LYS A 668 9.48 -32.67 10.87
CA LYS A 668 10.89 -32.98 10.65
C LYS A 668 11.66 -31.78 10.12
N ASP A 669 11.12 -31.07 9.14
CA ASP A 669 11.78 -29.87 8.55
C ASP A 669 11.89 -28.71 9.57
N LEU A 670 10.98 -28.67 10.55
CA LEU A 670 10.98 -27.66 11.61
C LEU A 670 12.01 -27.93 12.69
N GLU A 671 12.25 -29.21 12.99
CA GLU A 671 13.18 -29.68 14.02
C GLU A 671 14.59 -29.96 13.49
N GLU A 672 14.73 -30.20 12.18
CA GLU A 672 16.02 -30.45 11.54
C GLU A 672 16.95 -29.24 11.72
N GLU A 673 18.11 -29.49 12.30
CA GLU A 673 19.12 -28.48 12.56
C GLU A 673 19.99 -28.27 11.32
N ASN A 674 20.21 -27.00 10.96
CA ASN A 674 21.17 -26.63 9.91
C ASN A 674 22.62 -26.91 10.35
N GLU A 675 23.59 -26.68 9.47
CA GLU A 675 25.04 -26.85 9.74
C GLU A 675 25.52 -26.11 11.01
N ASP A 676 24.82 -25.04 11.41
CA ASP A 676 25.08 -24.24 12.62
C ASP A 676 24.34 -24.73 13.89
N GLY A 677 23.62 -25.86 13.83
CA GLY A 677 22.86 -26.40 14.97
C GLY A 677 21.55 -25.66 15.28
N VAL A 678 21.03 -24.88 14.31
CA VAL A 678 19.81 -24.07 14.49
C VAL A 678 18.68 -24.67 13.67
N SER A 679 17.57 -25.00 14.35
CA SER A 679 16.35 -25.47 13.71
C SER A 679 15.52 -24.31 13.15
N THR A 680 14.74 -24.60 12.10
CA THR A 680 13.84 -23.61 11.46
C THR A 680 12.85 -23.04 12.48
N LEU A 681 12.32 -23.88 13.37
CA LEU A 681 11.39 -23.44 14.40
C LEU A 681 12.05 -22.47 15.39
N PHE A 682 13.27 -22.77 15.86
CA PHE A 682 14.00 -21.89 16.77
C PHE A 682 14.25 -20.51 16.13
N TYR A 683 14.60 -20.50 14.84
CA TYR A 683 14.81 -19.26 14.10
C TYR A 683 13.53 -18.41 14.02
N LEU A 684 12.39 -19.02 13.68
CA LEU A 684 11.10 -18.32 13.59
C LEU A 684 10.65 -17.76 14.95
N GLN A 685 10.82 -18.51 16.04
CA GLN A 685 10.54 -18.04 17.39
C GLN A 685 11.37 -16.82 17.80
N LYS A 686 12.61 -16.71 17.29
CA LYS A 686 13.49 -15.58 17.57
C LYS A 686 13.18 -14.35 16.73
N ILE A 687 12.67 -14.51 15.51
CA ILE A 687 12.27 -13.39 14.66
C ILE A 687 10.91 -12.82 15.08
N TYR A 688 9.96 -13.68 15.46
CA TYR A 688 8.58 -13.31 15.80
C TYR A 688 8.23 -13.67 17.26
N PRO A 689 8.93 -13.11 18.27
CA PRO A 689 8.75 -13.50 19.66
C PRO A 689 7.39 -13.07 20.24
N ASP A 690 6.83 -11.96 19.76
CA ASP A 690 5.51 -11.46 20.11
C ASP A 690 4.41 -12.34 19.52
N GLU A 691 4.49 -12.66 18.22
CA GLU A 691 3.50 -13.53 17.57
C GLU A 691 3.55 -14.97 18.09
N TRP A 692 4.74 -15.46 18.46
CA TRP A 692 4.87 -16.77 19.11
C TRP A 692 4.15 -16.81 20.46
N LYS A 693 4.23 -15.73 21.25
CA LYS A 693 3.52 -15.64 22.53
C LYS A 693 2.00 -15.65 22.33
N ASN A 694 1.49 -14.92 21.33
CA ASN A 694 0.06 -14.88 21.00
C ASN A 694 -0.45 -16.25 20.51
N PHE A 695 0.39 -16.97 19.77
CA PHE A 695 0.13 -18.35 19.33
C PHE A 695 0.07 -19.33 20.51
N GLN A 696 1.02 -19.23 21.45
CA GLN A 696 0.99 -20.04 22.68
C GLN A 696 -0.27 -19.79 23.49
N GLU A 697 -0.66 -18.53 23.68
CA GLU A 697 -1.92 -18.16 24.33
C GLU A 697 -3.13 -18.81 23.64
N ARG A 698 -3.18 -18.78 22.30
CA ARG A 698 -4.28 -19.37 21.53
C ARG A 698 -4.37 -20.87 21.73
N ILE A 699 -3.24 -21.56 21.62
CA ILE A 699 -3.18 -23.02 21.73
C ILE A 699 -3.54 -23.50 23.14
N GLU A 700 -3.09 -22.81 24.16
CA GLU A 700 -3.38 -23.16 25.56
C GLU A 700 -4.87 -23.04 25.90
N GLU A 701 -5.58 -22.13 25.23
CA GLU A 701 -7.01 -21.88 25.42
C GLU A 701 -7.90 -22.77 24.51
N GLU A 702 -7.60 -22.82 23.21
CA GLU A 702 -8.46 -23.47 22.21
C GLU A 702 -8.20 -24.97 22.05
N LEU A 703 -6.95 -25.42 22.21
CA LEU A 703 -6.50 -26.76 21.80
C LEU A 703 -5.89 -27.57 22.94
N LYS A 704 -6.16 -27.19 24.19
CA LYS A 704 -5.51 -27.75 25.39
C LYS A 704 -5.43 -29.28 25.43
N ASP A 705 -6.48 -29.96 24.98
CA ASP A 705 -6.66 -31.41 25.08
C ASP A 705 -6.35 -32.21 23.79
N ASN A 706 -5.93 -31.55 22.69
CA ASN A 706 -5.72 -32.23 21.40
C ASN A 706 -4.34 -31.99 20.78
N GLU A 707 -3.39 -32.88 21.05
CA GLU A 707 -2.00 -32.78 20.57
C GLU A 707 -1.87 -32.81 19.05
N GLU A 708 -2.71 -33.58 18.33
CA GLU A 708 -2.64 -33.63 16.85
C GLU A 708 -2.96 -32.27 16.22
N LEU A 709 -3.95 -31.56 16.78
CA LEU A 709 -4.30 -30.22 16.32
C LEU A 709 -3.24 -29.18 16.69
N LYS A 710 -2.54 -29.36 17.82
CA LYS A 710 -1.40 -28.48 18.19
C LYS A 710 -0.26 -28.61 17.20
N GLU A 711 0.08 -29.84 16.81
CA GLU A 711 1.10 -30.11 15.80
C GLU A 711 0.71 -29.52 14.43
N GLU A 712 -0.54 -29.66 14.02
CA GLU A 712 -1.02 -29.06 12.77
C GLU A 712 -1.00 -27.52 12.81
N ALA A 713 -1.48 -26.93 13.90
CA ALA A 713 -1.45 -25.48 14.11
C ALA A 713 0.00 -24.94 14.10
N LEU A 714 0.95 -25.67 14.70
CA LEU A 714 2.37 -25.32 14.68
C LEU A 714 2.94 -25.32 13.26
N ARG A 715 2.62 -26.34 12.47
CA ARG A 715 3.05 -26.43 11.06
C ARG A 715 2.48 -25.28 10.24
N GLN A 716 1.20 -24.97 10.40
CA GLN A 716 0.56 -23.84 9.71
C GLN A 716 1.19 -22.50 10.13
N TRP A 717 1.38 -22.28 11.44
CA TRP A 717 2.00 -21.07 11.97
C TRP A 717 3.41 -20.84 11.40
N ALA A 718 4.22 -21.89 11.35
CA ALA A 718 5.58 -21.83 10.81
C ALA A 718 5.58 -21.62 9.29
N SER A 719 4.70 -22.29 8.56
CA SER A 719 4.59 -22.15 7.10
C SER A 719 4.10 -20.78 6.68
N TYR A 720 3.13 -20.19 7.41
CA TYR A 720 2.67 -18.83 7.13
C TYR A 720 3.78 -17.78 7.24
N ARG A 721 4.82 -18.03 8.05
CA ARG A 721 5.95 -17.13 8.28
C ARG A 721 7.19 -17.45 7.45
N GLY A 722 7.40 -18.73 7.14
CA GLY A 722 8.60 -19.23 6.48
C GLY A 722 8.44 -19.54 4.99
N GLN A 723 7.22 -19.81 4.50
CA GLN A 723 6.97 -20.21 3.10
C GLN A 723 6.17 -19.14 2.36
N THR A 724 6.52 -18.92 1.09
CA THR A 724 5.82 -17.89 0.29
C THR A 724 4.52 -18.46 -0.28
N LEU A 725 4.53 -19.75 -0.66
CA LEU A 725 3.38 -20.41 -1.28
C LEU A 725 2.17 -20.49 -0.35
N THR A 726 2.37 -20.84 0.92
CA THR A 726 1.30 -20.93 1.92
C THR A 726 0.53 -19.63 2.04
N ARG A 727 1.24 -18.49 2.04
CA ARG A 727 0.64 -17.16 2.12
C ARG A 727 -0.21 -16.85 0.88
N THR A 728 0.28 -17.25 -0.30
CA THR A 728 -0.42 -16.95 -1.56
C THR A 728 -1.57 -17.91 -1.90
N GLU A 729 -1.53 -19.15 -1.41
CA GLU A 729 -2.55 -20.16 -1.70
C GLU A 729 -3.76 -20.07 -0.77
N LEU A 730 -3.60 -19.60 0.47
CA LEU A 730 -4.72 -19.40 1.41
C LEU A 730 -5.46 -18.06 1.22
N GLU A 731 -4.81 -17.06 0.63
CA GLU A 731 -5.41 -15.75 0.33
C GLU A 731 -6.27 -15.74 -0.96
N ALA A 732 -6.30 -16.85 -1.72
CA ALA A 732 -7.03 -17.03 -2.99
C ALA A 732 -8.19 -18.01 -2.85
#